data_AF-A0A8H7H897-F1
#
_entry.id   AF-A0A8H7H897-F1
#
_cell.length_a   1.000
_cell.length_b   1.000
_cell.length_c   1.000
_cell.angle_alpha   90.00
_cell.angle_beta   90.00
_cell.angle_gamma   90.00
#
_symmetry.space_group_name_H-M   'P 1'
#
loop_
_entity.id
_entity.type
_entity.pdbx_description
1 polymer ?
#
loop_
_entity_poly.entity_id
_entity_poly.type
_entity_poly.pdbx_seq_one_letter_code
_entity_poly.pdbx_strand_id
1 'polypeptide(L)'
;MSIDPWHDVKNEVQNSLEAATNLRASFLRIQSTASVNSEELNWARNELKGTLAALDADLEDLEESVRIVEEAGGRLFGVEETEVMARRKYVVYVRNQIETMRQEVNTSVPPKSPSTAQMRRSPLADTGPREDEQAEWSRLEQQLEVQRQESTLDTISGTLHTLATQANLIGQEVGEHNELLSELEANVDRSGSKLDSAMKRMKHFIRETEDRSLSMLFFSFTCGYDSDANEARAATLKPSLRQVCCVHTTTTTTTLLSAMDPVRKALIGATTPTFVGITTILTFSALSLRPAFVPLILLISVLINYGRATIKRPSFTHRFFALLAAITMGTVFAYSGSTNSALSTWVLSKSLLLVTGLIFSLISLLPILGFAYVRSYVGHRSPLSALLLFPLLWASTWSLVTHISPIGRLGTWTPMTGIESYLWMLPIFGQPGLDYITGLWAIVLAEYTGEWLMGTKSSQLLASNASPNINFLASINQEAEEQTDNENPTWHFNPTHFVLGLLLLGTVPSSFMPALPTPISPNETTELSVSCVYPPVKTPGTYPSLKDYLIETRTQATRAAKIVLWPEGAVRFSSDEQKKIAFGNVSDIANQHKVWVGVGYEQTFQDQDIYNGVQRVRGHNGLAIFGPGVQPVVYIKQKLVPLVESFSYEKSIVPPPRYPLQLAAPKKHPQGEIWPRTIPLSAAICLDVSAPLAASVPVNKTELGRPALILAPARTWHPEIGKTMFQYASMRATEQGASILWCDGGEGGVSGIGGLAAQGLGLVGGVGQVGTGRSWLQTIGIPFPYDAEDFAPTWYARWGDLSTIILALAFLGIGPAAPAIGLVGRPVSWIYGRYRRERTQENGQRNESTPLLIDA
;
A
#
# COMPACT_ATOMS: atom_id res chain seq x y z
N MET A 1 8.71 2.60 -35.64
CA MET A 1 9.44 1.43 -36.13
C MET A 1 10.09 0.80 -34.90
N SER A 2 9.68 -0.42 -34.55
CA SER A 2 10.27 -1.18 -33.44
C SER A 2 11.70 -1.55 -33.80
N ILE A 3 12.64 -1.27 -32.90
CA ILE A 3 14.05 -1.68 -33.01
C ILE A 3 14.10 -3.22 -32.86
N ASP A 4 14.88 -3.89 -33.69
CA ASP A 4 15.07 -5.34 -33.63
C ASP A 4 15.96 -5.70 -32.42
N PRO A 5 15.42 -6.43 -31.41
CA PRO A 5 16.14 -6.74 -30.18
C PRO A 5 17.30 -7.74 -30.37
N TRP A 6 17.44 -8.36 -31.55
CA TRP A 6 18.46 -9.35 -31.83
C TRP A 6 19.89 -8.91 -31.49
N HIS A 7 20.26 -7.68 -31.83
CA HIS A 7 21.65 -7.22 -31.70
C HIS A 7 22.05 -6.99 -30.24
N ASP A 8 21.10 -6.59 -29.39
CA ASP A 8 21.34 -6.39 -27.96
C ASP A 8 21.56 -7.74 -27.25
N VAL A 9 20.67 -8.70 -27.50
CA VAL A 9 20.78 -10.07 -26.95
C VAL A 9 22.02 -10.79 -27.49
N LYS A 10 22.36 -10.58 -28.76
CA LYS A 10 23.61 -11.10 -29.32
C LYS A 10 24.84 -10.57 -28.58
N ASN A 11 24.89 -9.27 -28.27
CA ASN A 11 26.03 -8.68 -27.54
C ASN A 11 26.15 -9.26 -26.13
N GLU A 12 25.02 -9.49 -25.45
CA GLU A 12 24.99 -10.14 -24.14
C GLU A 12 25.54 -11.57 -24.20
N VAL A 13 25.08 -12.37 -25.17
CA VAL A 13 25.60 -13.73 -25.40
C VAL A 13 27.10 -13.72 -25.73
N GLN A 14 27.60 -12.71 -26.47
CA GLN A 14 29.04 -12.57 -26.72
C GLN A 14 29.84 -12.32 -25.44
N ASN A 15 29.36 -11.44 -24.56
CA ASN A 15 30.01 -11.14 -23.29
C ASN A 15 30.01 -12.36 -22.36
N SER A 16 28.88 -13.06 -22.27
CA SER A 16 28.77 -14.31 -21.50
C SER A 16 29.70 -15.39 -22.04
N LEU A 17 29.82 -15.53 -23.37
CA LEU A 17 30.72 -16.49 -24.00
C LEU A 17 32.19 -16.19 -23.71
N GLU A 18 32.58 -14.91 -23.68
CA GLU A 18 33.93 -14.50 -23.30
C GLU A 18 34.23 -14.83 -21.83
N ALA A 19 33.27 -14.57 -20.93
CA ALA A 19 33.38 -14.95 -19.52
C ALA A 19 33.53 -16.47 -19.35
N ALA A 20 32.72 -17.28 -20.04
CA ALA A 20 32.82 -18.74 -20.04
C ALA A 20 34.19 -19.23 -20.57
N THR A 21 34.73 -18.56 -21.59
CA THR A 21 36.06 -18.88 -22.15
C THR A 21 37.18 -18.60 -21.15
N ASN A 22 37.10 -17.49 -20.42
CA ASN A 22 38.05 -17.16 -19.36
C ASN A 22 37.97 -18.14 -18.17
N LEU A 23 36.75 -18.51 -17.76
CA LEU A 23 36.53 -19.52 -16.71
C LEU A 23 37.06 -20.89 -17.14
N ARG A 24 36.88 -21.28 -18.41
CA ARG A 24 37.47 -22.48 -18.98
C ARG A 24 38.99 -22.49 -18.92
N ALA A 25 39.64 -21.39 -19.29
CA ALA A 25 41.10 -21.29 -19.19
C ALA A 25 41.59 -21.44 -17.73
N SER A 26 40.87 -20.84 -16.78
CA SER A 26 41.15 -20.98 -15.35
C SER A 26 40.95 -22.41 -14.85
N PHE A 27 39.85 -23.06 -15.24
CA PHE A 27 39.53 -24.44 -14.89
C PHE A 27 40.60 -25.41 -15.38
N LEU A 28 41.02 -25.32 -16.65
CA LEU A 28 42.08 -26.18 -17.20
C LEU A 28 43.43 -25.96 -16.51
N ARG A 29 43.74 -24.72 -16.13
CA ARG A 29 44.96 -24.40 -15.36
C ARG A 29 44.92 -25.02 -13.95
N ILE A 30 43.81 -24.88 -13.24
CA ILE A 30 43.64 -25.45 -11.89
C ILE A 30 43.65 -26.99 -11.97
N GLN A 31 43.01 -27.57 -12.98
CA GLN A 31 43.01 -29.02 -13.20
C GLN A 31 44.42 -29.60 -13.40
N SER A 32 45.30 -28.86 -14.07
CA SER A 32 46.68 -29.32 -14.30
C SER A 32 47.61 -29.16 -13.08
N THR A 33 47.21 -28.39 -12.07
CA THR A 33 48.06 -28.05 -10.91
C THR A 33 47.53 -28.58 -9.58
N ALA A 34 46.22 -28.78 -9.45
CA ALA A 34 45.57 -29.10 -8.20
C ALA A 34 45.31 -30.61 -8.05
N SER A 35 45.30 -31.10 -6.80
CA SER A 35 44.99 -32.50 -6.51
C SER A 35 43.53 -32.83 -6.88
N VAL A 36 43.25 -34.10 -7.17
CA VAL A 36 41.95 -34.58 -7.70
C VAL A 36 40.74 -34.18 -6.84
N ASN A 37 40.95 -34.00 -5.51
CA ASN A 37 39.91 -33.62 -4.56
C ASN A 37 40.09 -32.19 -4.01
N SER A 38 40.81 -31.32 -4.70
CA SER A 38 40.97 -29.93 -4.28
C SER A 38 39.64 -29.17 -4.39
N GLU A 39 39.32 -28.42 -3.34
CA GLU A 39 38.14 -27.56 -3.27
C GLU A 39 38.14 -26.53 -4.41
N GLU A 40 39.32 -26.01 -4.77
CA GLU A 40 39.52 -25.07 -5.87
C GLU A 40 39.15 -25.66 -7.24
N LEU A 41 39.49 -26.93 -7.50
CA LEU A 41 39.14 -27.61 -8.75
C LEU A 41 37.63 -27.89 -8.82
N ASN A 42 37.03 -28.28 -7.69
CA ASN A 42 35.59 -28.52 -7.62
C ASN A 42 34.79 -27.22 -7.80
N TRP A 43 35.23 -26.13 -7.16
CA TRP A 43 34.66 -24.80 -7.35
C TRP A 43 34.75 -24.35 -8.81
N ALA A 44 35.93 -24.38 -9.41
CA ALA A 44 36.13 -23.97 -10.81
C ALA A 44 35.32 -24.82 -11.80
N ARG A 45 35.17 -26.13 -11.52
CA ARG A 45 34.33 -27.04 -12.32
C ARG A 45 32.87 -26.65 -12.26
N ASN A 46 32.35 -26.39 -11.05
CA ASN A 46 30.95 -26.07 -10.84
C ASN A 46 30.59 -24.69 -11.40
N GLU A 47 31.48 -23.70 -11.24
CA GLU A 47 31.30 -22.35 -11.77
C GLU A 47 31.21 -22.34 -13.30
N LEU A 48 32.08 -23.09 -13.96
CA LEU A 48 32.04 -23.25 -15.42
C LEU A 48 30.78 -23.98 -15.87
N LYS A 49 30.32 -25.02 -15.15
CA LYS A 49 29.06 -25.71 -15.46
C LYS A 49 27.85 -24.79 -15.34
N GLY A 50 27.79 -23.98 -14.28
CA GLY A 50 26.71 -23.01 -14.08
C GLY A 50 26.67 -21.98 -15.21
N THR A 51 27.83 -21.42 -15.57
CA THR A 51 27.94 -20.43 -16.65
C THR A 51 27.53 -21.02 -18.00
N LEU A 52 27.94 -22.26 -18.31
CA LEU A 52 27.54 -22.98 -19.53
C LEU A 52 26.07 -23.40 -19.55
N ALA A 53 25.37 -23.42 -18.41
CA ALA A 53 23.94 -23.68 -18.35
C ALA A 53 23.14 -22.40 -18.63
N ALA A 54 23.57 -21.26 -18.10
CA ALA A 54 22.99 -19.95 -18.40
C ALA A 54 23.11 -19.60 -19.90
N LEU A 55 24.32 -19.74 -20.46
CA LEU A 55 24.59 -19.51 -21.89
C LEU A 55 23.75 -20.36 -22.85
N ASP A 56 23.34 -21.55 -22.41
CA ASP A 56 22.52 -22.46 -23.21
C ASP A 56 21.07 -21.98 -23.28
N ALA A 57 20.55 -21.41 -22.18
CA ALA A 57 19.22 -20.81 -22.14
C ALA A 57 19.16 -19.56 -23.02
N ASP A 58 20.17 -18.68 -22.93
CA ASP A 58 20.25 -17.46 -23.75
C ASP A 58 20.36 -17.81 -25.25
N LEU A 59 21.04 -18.91 -25.58
CA LEU A 59 21.15 -19.41 -26.95
C LEU A 59 19.82 -19.97 -27.49
N GLU A 60 19.01 -20.62 -26.64
CA GLU A 60 17.67 -21.10 -27.00
C GLU A 60 16.75 -19.94 -27.40
N ASP A 61 16.83 -18.81 -26.71
CA ASP A 61 16.07 -17.60 -27.05
C ASP A 61 16.51 -16.99 -28.39
N LEU A 62 17.82 -16.94 -28.66
CA LEU A 62 18.34 -16.51 -29.96
C LEU A 62 17.87 -17.47 -31.08
N GLU A 63 17.86 -18.77 -30.84
CA GLU A 63 17.38 -19.76 -31.81
C GLU A 63 15.91 -19.61 -32.16
N GLU A 64 15.08 -19.42 -31.15
CA GLU A 64 13.66 -19.18 -31.32
C GLU A 64 13.43 -17.91 -32.16
N SER A 65 14.18 -16.85 -31.88
CA SER A 65 14.07 -15.60 -32.64
C SER A 65 14.44 -15.78 -34.12
N VAL A 66 15.48 -16.56 -34.42
CA VAL A 66 15.86 -16.87 -35.82
C VAL A 66 14.79 -17.73 -36.48
N ARG A 67 14.24 -18.73 -35.78
CA ARG A 67 13.17 -19.59 -36.31
C ARG A 67 11.92 -18.78 -36.67
N ILE A 68 11.50 -17.86 -35.81
CA ILE A 68 10.35 -16.98 -36.06
C ILE A 68 10.57 -16.12 -37.30
N VAL A 69 11.78 -15.54 -37.46
CA VAL A 69 12.12 -14.71 -38.62
C VAL A 69 12.19 -15.54 -39.91
N GLU A 70 12.68 -16.78 -39.85
CA GLU A 70 12.70 -17.71 -40.98
C GLU A 70 11.28 -18.17 -41.39
N GLU A 71 10.41 -18.49 -40.42
CA GLU A 71 9.04 -18.98 -40.68
C GLU A 71 8.09 -17.91 -41.22
N ALA A 72 8.13 -16.71 -40.64
CA ALA A 72 7.28 -15.59 -41.08
C ALA A 72 7.88 -14.81 -42.27
N GLY A 73 9.16 -15.04 -42.60
CA GLY A 73 9.88 -14.42 -43.71
C GLY A 73 10.46 -13.04 -43.35
N GLY A 74 11.78 -12.89 -43.49
CA GLY A 74 12.53 -11.70 -43.02
C GLY A 74 12.00 -10.34 -43.51
N ARG A 75 11.36 -10.29 -44.70
CA ARG A 75 10.75 -9.07 -45.24
C ARG A 75 9.64 -8.48 -44.37
N LEU A 76 8.89 -9.31 -43.63
CA LEU A 76 7.84 -8.84 -42.71
C LEU A 76 8.42 -8.10 -41.50
N PHE A 77 9.67 -8.39 -41.13
CA PHE A 77 10.37 -7.75 -40.02
C PHE A 77 11.43 -6.74 -40.49
N GLY A 78 11.53 -6.47 -41.79
CA GLY A 78 12.54 -5.58 -42.35
C GLY A 78 13.97 -6.12 -42.26
N VAL A 79 14.14 -7.43 -42.09
CA VAL A 79 15.44 -8.12 -42.01
C VAL A 79 15.78 -8.73 -43.37
N GLU A 80 16.99 -8.47 -43.86
CA GLU A 80 17.46 -9.01 -45.13
C GLU A 80 17.80 -10.51 -45.00
N GLU A 81 17.54 -11.30 -46.05
CA GLU A 81 17.83 -12.75 -46.07
C GLU A 81 19.31 -13.07 -45.76
N THR A 82 20.21 -12.18 -46.17
CA THR A 82 21.64 -12.26 -45.89
C THR A 82 21.94 -12.10 -44.39
N GLU A 83 21.17 -11.25 -43.69
CA GLU A 83 21.27 -11.05 -42.25
C GLU A 83 20.71 -12.27 -41.50
N VAL A 84 19.56 -12.82 -41.92
CA VAL A 84 19.00 -14.05 -41.33
C VAL A 84 20.01 -15.21 -41.40
N MET A 85 20.68 -15.40 -42.54
CA MET A 85 21.75 -16.39 -42.65
C MET A 85 22.95 -16.11 -41.74
N ALA A 86 23.28 -14.83 -41.48
CA ALA A 86 24.34 -14.47 -40.54
C ALA A 86 23.94 -14.79 -39.09
N ARG A 87 22.67 -14.56 -38.71
CA ARG A 87 22.12 -14.93 -37.39
C ARG A 87 22.19 -16.42 -37.15
N ARG A 88 21.75 -17.22 -38.13
CA ARG A 88 21.82 -18.68 -38.07
C ARG A 88 23.26 -19.20 -37.92
N LYS A 89 24.22 -18.63 -38.66
CA LYS A 89 25.64 -19.00 -38.54
C LYS A 89 26.20 -18.68 -37.16
N TYR A 90 25.82 -17.53 -36.59
CA TYR A 90 26.29 -17.11 -35.28
C TYR A 90 25.79 -18.05 -34.17
N VAL A 91 24.51 -18.39 -34.18
CA VAL A 91 23.91 -19.37 -33.25
C VAL A 91 24.63 -20.71 -33.29
N VAL A 92 24.87 -21.24 -34.50
CA VAL A 92 25.59 -22.52 -34.67
C VAL A 92 27.02 -22.43 -34.15
N TYR A 93 27.69 -21.29 -34.32
CA TYR A 93 29.02 -21.06 -33.77
C TYR A 93 29.02 -21.10 -32.24
N VAL A 94 28.10 -20.39 -31.58
CA VAL A 94 28.00 -20.36 -30.11
C VAL A 94 27.66 -21.74 -29.55
N ARG A 95 26.70 -22.46 -30.16
CA ARG A 95 26.36 -23.84 -29.80
C ARG A 95 27.59 -24.75 -29.77
N ASN A 96 28.39 -24.70 -30.83
CA ASN A 96 29.58 -25.55 -30.94
C ASN A 96 30.62 -25.21 -29.86
N GLN A 97 30.75 -23.94 -29.48
CA GLN A 97 31.62 -23.53 -28.38
C GLN A 97 31.13 -24.09 -27.04
N ILE A 98 29.84 -23.94 -26.72
CA ILE A 98 29.28 -24.46 -25.46
C ILE A 98 29.46 -25.97 -25.35
N GLU A 99 29.16 -26.71 -26.43
CA GLU A 99 29.28 -28.17 -26.44
C GLU A 99 30.75 -28.62 -26.28
N THR A 100 31.69 -27.92 -26.92
CA THR A 100 33.13 -28.18 -26.74
C THR A 100 33.55 -28.00 -25.28
N MET A 101 33.14 -26.88 -24.64
CA MET A 101 33.48 -26.60 -23.25
C MET A 101 32.83 -27.61 -22.29
N ARG A 102 31.59 -28.06 -22.56
CA ARG A 102 30.93 -29.11 -21.77
C ARG A 102 31.63 -30.45 -21.84
N GLN A 103 32.08 -30.85 -23.02
CA GLN A 103 32.81 -32.10 -23.20
C GLN A 103 34.13 -32.09 -22.42
N GLU A 104 34.86 -30.98 -22.42
CA GLU A 104 36.11 -30.83 -21.67
C GLU A 104 35.91 -30.86 -20.15
N VAL A 105 34.82 -30.29 -19.65
CA VAL A 105 34.48 -30.35 -18.22
C VAL A 105 34.09 -31.77 -17.80
N ASN A 106 33.35 -32.49 -18.65
CA ASN A 106 32.81 -33.82 -18.33
C ASN A 106 33.81 -34.98 -18.54
N THR A 107 34.82 -34.84 -19.40
CA THR A 107 35.83 -35.89 -19.67
C THR A 107 36.93 -36.01 -18.62
N SER A 108 36.86 -35.23 -17.53
CA SER A 108 37.88 -35.18 -16.47
C SER A 108 37.82 -36.33 -15.45
N VAL A 109 38.19 -37.55 -15.86
CA VAL A 109 38.50 -38.71 -14.98
C VAL A 109 40.01 -38.94 -14.97
N PRO A 110 40.71 -39.06 -13.81
CA PRO A 110 42.15 -39.32 -13.79
C PRO A 110 42.50 -40.76 -14.23
N PRO A 111 43.64 -40.99 -14.91
CA PRO A 111 44.10 -42.31 -15.30
C PRO A 111 44.58 -43.12 -14.08
N LYS A 112 44.10 -44.36 -13.96
CA LYS A 112 44.62 -45.37 -13.02
C LYS A 112 46.10 -45.64 -13.32
N SER A 113 46.97 -45.45 -12.34
CA SER A 113 48.38 -45.88 -12.40
C SER A 113 48.62 -47.11 -11.50
N PRO A 114 49.48 -48.06 -11.90
CA PRO A 114 49.53 -49.42 -11.37
C PRO A 114 50.46 -49.56 -10.16
N SER A 115 50.06 -50.36 -9.16
CA SER A 115 50.91 -50.73 -8.04
C SER A 115 51.93 -51.81 -8.45
N THR A 116 53.21 -51.47 -8.44
CA THR A 116 54.34 -52.43 -8.46
C THR A 116 54.88 -52.62 -7.03
N ALA A 117 55.18 -53.86 -6.69
CA ALA A 117 55.65 -54.35 -5.40
C ALA A 117 56.97 -53.71 -4.91
N GLN A 118 57.14 -53.57 -3.58
CA GLN A 118 58.24 -54.19 -2.79
C GLN A 118 58.28 -53.75 -1.32
N MET A 119 57.96 -54.69 -0.43
CA MET A 119 58.77 -55.16 0.72
C MET A 119 59.59 -54.14 1.55
N ARG A 120 59.24 -53.96 2.84
CA ARG A 120 60.18 -54.16 3.98
C ARG A 120 59.52 -54.14 5.39
N ARG A 121 59.54 -55.32 6.00
CA ARG A 121 59.87 -55.73 7.40
C ARG A 121 59.37 -54.93 8.63
N SER A 122 58.66 -55.69 9.47
CA SER A 122 58.30 -55.62 10.92
C SER A 122 59.49 -55.34 11.88
N PRO A 123 59.37 -55.28 13.25
CA PRO A 123 58.30 -55.82 14.13
C PRO A 123 57.96 -55.05 15.44
N LEU A 124 56.87 -55.43 16.15
CA LEU A 124 56.89 -56.13 17.47
C LEU A 124 55.61 -55.89 18.31
N ALA A 125 55.12 -56.97 18.95
CA ALA A 125 54.28 -57.08 20.16
C ALA A 125 52.80 -56.64 20.07
N ASP A 126 51.81 -57.24 20.74
CA ASP A 126 51.62 -58.51 21.45
C ASP A 126 50.11 -58.58 21.84
N THR A 127 49.55 -59.80 21.90
CA THR A 127 48.31 -60.23 22.60
C THR A 127 46.94 -59.56 22.38
N GLY A 128 45.95 -60.38 21.97
CA GLY A 128 44.59 -60.37 22.55
C GLY A 128 43.42 -60.06 21.59
N PRO A 129 42.34 -60.87 21.55
CA PRO A 129 41.38 -60.88 20.44
C PRO A 129 40.15 -59.98 20.65
N ARG A 130 39.50 -59.61 19.53
CA ARG A 130 38.10 -59.14 19.36
C ARG A 130 37.90 -57.63 19.12
N GLU A 131 38.21 -57.16 17.89
CA GLU A 131 37.85 -55.81 17.41
C GLU A 131 37.34 -55.75 15.96
N ASP A 132 36.95 -56.86 15.32
CA ASP A 132 36.58 -56.81 13.90
C ASP A 132 35.17 -56.22 13.62
N GLU A 133 34.18 -56.40 14.51
CA GLU A 133 32.84 -55.81 14.31
C GLU A 133 32.78 -54.31 14.61
N GLN A 134 33.55 -53.82 15.59
CA GLN A 134 33.55 -52.39 15.94
C GLN A 134 34.30 -51.56 14.90
N ALA A 135 35.38 -52.11 14.32
CA ALA A 135 36.12 -51.47 13.24
C ALA A 135 35.32 -51.44 11.93
N GLU A 136 34.55 -52.48 11.61
CA GLU A 136 33.63 -52.47 10.47
C GLU A 136 32.45 -51.50 10.66
N TRP A 137 31.83 -51.47 11.85
CA TRP A 137 30.79 -50.48 12.15
C TRP A 137 31.29 -49.05 12.10
N SER A 138 32.49 -48.79 12.64
CA SER A 138 33.11 -47.46 12.58
C SER A 138 33.38 -47.03 11.12
N ARG A 139 33.74 -47.97 10.24
CA ARG A 139 33.92 -47.70 8.80
C ARG A 139 32.60 -47.47 8.08
N LEU A 140 31.55 -48.23 8.42
CA LEU A 140 30.21 -48.06 7.85
C LEU A 140 29.60 -46.71 8.28
N GLU A 141 29.83 -46.33 9.54
CA GLU A 141 29.40 -45.06 10.11
C GLU A 141 30.16 -43.88 9.49
N GLN A 142 31.47 -44.02 9.27
CA GLN A 142 32.25 -43.05 8.50
C GLN A 142 31.77 -42.92 7.04
N GLN A 143 31.37 -44.01 6.37
CA GLN A 143 30.83 -43.95 5.02
C GLN A 143 29.43 -43.32 4.94
N LEU A 144 28.58 -43.60 5.92
CA LEU A 144 27.25 -42.99 6.04
C LEU A 144 27.35 -41.49 6.38
N GLU A 145 28.33 -41.09 7.19
CA GLU A 145 28.58 -39.68 7.52
C GLU A 145 29.14 -38.92 6.30
N VAL A 146 30.03 -39.53 5.50
CA VAL A 146 30.51 -38.96 4.24
C VAL A 146 29.38 -38.81 3.21
N GLN A 147 28.50 -39.81 3.06
CA GLN A 147 27.31 -39.66 2.19
C GLN A 147 26.35 -38.57 2.68
N ARG A 148 26.21 -38.41 3.99
CA ARG A 148 25.41 -37.34 4.60
C ARG A 148 26.02 -35.97 4.33
N GLN A 149 27.34 -35.87 4.37
CA GLN A 149 28.07 -34.67 3.99
C GLN A 149 28.01 -34.38 2.50
N GLU A 150 27.97 -35.38 1.60
CA GLU A 150 27.80 -35.18 0.16
C GLU A 150 26.41 -34.60 -0.17
N SER A 151 25.34 -35.15 0.42
CA SER A 151 23.96 -34.63 0.27
C SER A 151 23.79 -33.25 0.90
N THR A 152 24.54 -32.98 1.98
CA THR A 152 24.57 -31.66 2.63
C THR A 152 25.39 -30.67 1.78
N LEU A 153 26.47 -31.11 1.13
CA LEU A 153 27.29 -30.30 0.23
C LEU A 153 26.57 -30.00 -1.08
N ASP A 154 25.70 -30.87 -1.59
CA ASP A 154 24.86 -30.57 -2.77
C ASP A 154 23.79 -29.50 -2.44
N THR A 155 23.26 -29.54 -1.21
CA THR A 155 22.32 -28.54 -0.69
C THR A 155 23.02 -27.22 -0.35
N ILE A 156 24.25 -27.27 0.17
CA ILE A 156 25.10 -26.10 0.41
C ILE A 156 25.61 -25.52 -0.92
N SER A 157 25.93 -26.35 -1.91
CA SER A 157 26.33 -25.93 -3.26
C SER A 157 25.16 -25.29 -4.00
N GLY A 158 23.94 -25.80 -3.86
CA GLY A 158 22.73 -25.16 -4.39
C GLY A 158 22.41 -23.82 -3.71
N THR A 159 22.64 -23.70 -2.41
CA THR A 159 22.47 -22.42 -1.68
C THR A 159 23.62 -21.45 -1.91
N LEU A 160 24.86 -21.91 -2.08
CA LEU A 160 26.02 -21.09 -2.47
C LEU A 160 25.92 -20.64 -3.92
N HIS A 161 25.39 -21.46 -4.84
CA HIS A 161 25.13 -21.06 -6.22
C HIS A 161 23.99 -20.05 -6.28
N THR A 162 22.95 -20.20 -5.46
CA THR A 162 21.86 -19.21 -5.33
C THR A 162 22.35 -17.92 -4.66
N LEU A 163 23.21 -18.01 -3.64
CA LEU A 163 23.82 -16.84 -3.00
C LEU A 163 24.87 -16.18 -3.89
N ALA A 164 25.59 -16.93 -4.72
CA ALA A 164 26.54 -16.40 -5.69
C ALA A 164 25.82 -15.77 -6.89
N THR A 165 24.73 -16.36 -7.40
CA THR A 165 23.88 -15.71 -8.41
C THR A 165 23.16 -14.51 -7.83
N GLN A 166 22.69 -14.56 -6.59
CA GLN A 166 22.09 -13.40 -5.92
C GLN A 166 23.15 -12.34 -5.58
N ALA A 167 24.39 -12.72 -5.24
CA ALA A 167 25.50 -11.80 -5.02
C ALA A 167 26.08 -11.25 -6.33
N ASN A 168 25.97 -11.97 -7.45
CA ASN A 168 26.39 -11.52 -8.78
C ASN A 168 25.30 -10.66 -9.44
N LEU A 169 24.02 -10.96 -9.20
CA LEU A 169 22.89 -10.05 -9.47
C LEU A 169 22.99 -8.79 -8.61
N ILE A 170 23.30 -8.92 -7.32
CA ILE A 170 23.62 -7.76 -6.46
C ILE A 170 24.90 -7.08 -6.96
N GLY A 171 25.89 -7.80 -7.49
CA GLY A 171 27.14 -7.25 -8.00
C GLY A 171 26.98 -6.49 -9.32
N GLN A 172 26.11 -6.98 -10.21
CA GLN A 172 25.68 -6.31 -11.44
C GLN A 172 24.76 -5.13 -11.13
N GLU A 173 23.81 -5.27 -10.21
CA GLU A 173 22.95 -4.18 -9.73
C GLU A 173 23.73 -3.16 -8.91
N VAL A 174 24.80 -3.55 -8.18
CA VAL A 174 25.73 -2.63 -7.51
C VAL A 174 26.69 -2.01 -8.52
N GLY A 175 27.01 -2.69 -9.62
CA GLY A 175 27.72 -2.14 -10.77
C GLY A 175 26.89 -1.09 -11.50
N GLU A 176 25.63 -1.40 -11.81
CA GLU A 176 24.62 -0.47 -12.35
C GLU A 176 24.31 0.64 -11.36
N HIS A 177 24.21 0.35 -10.05
CA HIS A 177 24.10 1.39 -9.04
C HIS A 177 25.38 2.19 -8.88
N ASN A 178 26.58 1.67 -9.15
CA ASN A 178 27.82 2.44 -9.15
C ASN A 178 27.97 3.28 -10.44
N GLU A 179 27.44 2.82 -11.56
CA GLU A 179 27.37 3.58 -12.81
C GLU A 179 26.30 4.68 -12.72
N LEU A 180 25.12 4.35 -12.16
CA LEU A 180 24.08 5.31 -11.79
C LEU A 180 24.50 6.20 -10.63
N LEU A 181 25.33 5.74 -9.69
CA LEU A 181 25.93 6.57 -8.64
C LEU A 181 27.06 7.40 -9.21
N SER A 182 27.79 6.98 -10.25
CA SER A 182 28.76 7.80 -10.95
C SER A 182 28.07 8.83 -11.84
N GLU A 183 26.91 8.52 -12.41
CA GLU A 183 26.07 9.45 -13.15
C GLU A 183 25.32 10.39 -12.19
N LEU A 184 24.90 9.88 -11.03
CA LEU A 184 24.37 10.67 -9.92
C LEU A 184 25.48 11.48 -9.27
N GLU A 185 26.72 11.01 -9.16
CA GLU A 185 27.90 11.72 -8.64
C GLU A 185 28.36 12.76 -9.65
N ALA A 186 28.33 12.49 -10.95
CA ALA A 186 28.52 13.50 -11.99
C ALA A 186 27.37 14.53 -12.00
N ASN A 187 26.13 14.11 -11.71
CA ASN A 187 24.98 14.99 -11.55
C ASN A 187 24.94 15.70 -10.19
N VAL A 188 25.56 15.15 -9.15
CA VAL A 188 25.73 15.69 -7.80
C VAL A 188 26.99 16.55 -7.72
N ASP A 189 27.97 16.39 -8.61
CA ASP A 189 29.10 17.28 -8.83
C ASP A 189 28.69 18.44 -9.74
N ARG A 190 27.83 18.19 -10.74
CA ARG A 190 27.13 19.27 -11.45
C ARG A 190 26.15 20.00 -10.55
N SER A 191 25.41 19.28 -9.71
CA SER A 191 24.52 19.90 -8.74
C SER A 191 25.31 20.50 -7.59
N GLY A 192 26.48 19.98 -7.24
CA GLY A 192 27.37 20.39 -6.16
C GLY A 192 28.27 21.54 -6.55
N SER A 193 28.62 21.70 -7.82
CA SER A 193 29.20 22.92 -8.38
C SER A 193 28.13 24.00 -8.56
N LYS A 194 26.89 23.62 -8.94
CA LYS A 194 25.72 24.52 -8.91
C LYS A 194 25.31 24.88 -7.49
N LEU A 195 25.49 23.99 -6.51
CA LEU A 195 25.12 24.15 -5.11
C LEU A 195 26.26 24.75 -4.31
N ASP A 196 27.53 24.64 -4.70
CA ASP A 196 28.66 25.46 -4.21
C ASP A 196 28.59 26.86 -4.84
N SER A 197 28.14 26.98 -6.09
CA SER A 197 27.78 28.28 -6.66
C SER A 197 26.55 28.87 -5.97
N ALA A 198 25.54 28.07 -5.65
CA ALA A 198 24.35 28.49 -4.93
C ALA A 198 24.61 28.68 -3.44
N MET A 199 25.59 27.99 -2.83
CA MET A 199 26.06 28.13 -1.45
C MET A 199 27.11 29.21 -1.31
N LYS A 200 27.86 29.57 -2.34
CA LYS A 200 28.61 30.84 -2.39
C LYS A 200 27.63 31.98 -2.54
N ARG A 201 26.61 31.84 -3.40
CA ARG A 201 25.51 32.80 -3.48
C ARG A 201 24.68 32.84 -2.22
N MET A 202 24.49 31.72 -1.51
CA MET A 202 23.77 31.59 -0.25
C MET A 202 24.66 31.86 0.96
N LYS A 203 25.99 31.77 0.91
CA LYS A 203 26.91 32.33 1.91
C LYS A 203 27.05 33.82 1.71
N HIS A 204 26.99 34.31 0.48
CA HIS A 204 26.83 35.72 0.20
C HIS A 204 25.46 36.19 0.67
N PHE A 205 24.39 35.44 0.38
CA PHE A 205 23.03 35.70 0.86
C PHE A 205 22.89 35.47 2.36
N ILE A 206 23.62 34.55 3.01
CA ILE A 206 23.66 34.31 4.45
C ILE A 206 24.52 35.36 5.10
N ARG A 207 25.60 35.84 4.49
CA ARG A 207 26.30 37.01 5.02
C ARG A 207 25.45 38.29 4.88
N GLU A 208 24.68 38.41 3.79
CA GLU A 208 23.65 39.45 3.61
C GLU A 208 22.34 39.18 4.39
N THR A 209 22.04 37.96 4.81
CA THR A 209 20.83 37.58 5.57
C THR A 209 21.10 37.27 7.02
N GLU A 210 22.33 37.08 7.47
CA GLU A 210 22.71 37.03 8.89
C GLU A 210 22.72 38.47 9.40
N ASP A 211 23.22 39.42 8.61
CA ASP A 211 23.03 40.87 8.83
C ASP A 211 21.55 41.32 8.73
N ARG A 212 20.68 40.55 8.05
CA ARG A 212 19.25 40.92 7.79
C ARG A 212 18.22 40.07 8.56
N SER A 213 18.60 38.91 9.05
CA SER A 213 17.80 37.94 9.82
C SER A 213 18.10 38.09 11.31
N LEU A 214 19.35 38.38 11.72
CA LEU A 214 19.58 38.90 13.07
C LEU A 214 18.90 40.25 13.24
N SER A 215 18.76 41.07 12.17
CA SER A 215 17.95 42.29 12.27
C SER A 215 16.44 42.03 12.20
N MET A 216 15.92 41.08 11.40
CA MET A 216 14.48 40.73 11.35
C MET A 216 13.96 39.95 12.57
N LEU A 217 14.72 38.98 13.10
CA LEU A 217 14.32 38.22 14.30
C LEU A 217 14.46 39.08 15.57
N PHE A 218 15.44 40.00 15.64
CA PHE A 218 15.39 41.06 16.65
C PHE A 218 14.21 42.01 16.40
N PHE A 219 13.91 42.40 15.15
CA PHE A 219 12.77 43.28 14.84
C PHE A 219 11.41 42.70 15.24
N SER A 220 11.17 41.40 15.05
CA SER A 220 9.90 40.76 15.46
C SER A 220 9.79 40.56 16.98
N PHE A 221 10.90 40.61 17.72
CA PHE A 221 10.91 40.55 19.19
C PHE A 221 11.01 41.93 19.87
N THR A 222 11.46 42.98 19.17
CA THR A 222 11.58 44.35 19.73
C THR A 222 10.60 45.36 19.14
N CYS A 223 9.99 45.12 17.98
CA CYS A 223 9.02 46.04 17.36
C CYS A 223 7.56 45.70 17.73
N GLY A 224 7.37 45.24 18.96
CA GLY A 224 6.12 45.37 19.73
C GLY A 224 6.25 46.42 20.85
N TYR A 225 7.34 47.20 20.87
CA TYR A 225 7.60 48.20 21.89
C TYR A 225 7.94 49.56 21.25
N ASP A 226 6.99 50.48 21.42
CA ASP A 226 7.13 51.95 21.38
C ASP A 226 7.44 52.64 20.04
N SER A 227 6.47 53.45 19.57
CA SER A 227 6.53 54.20 18.30
C SER A 227 6.67 55.72 18.47
N ASP A 228 7.15 56.23 19.60
CA ASP A 228 7.31 57.69 19.79
C ASP A 228 8.77 58.18 19.93
N ALA A 229 9.76 57.30 19.85
CA ALA A 229 11.16 57.69 20.13
C ALA A 229 12.05 58.02 18.90
N ASN A 230 11.57 57.92 17.66
CA ASN A 230 12.46 57.96 16.48
C ASN A 230 12.40 59.22 15.61
N GLU A 231 11.57 60.22 15.93
CA GLU A 231 11.55 61.46 15.16
C GLU A 231 12.79 62.35 15.42
N ALA A 232 13.47 62.18 16.56
CA ALA A 232 14.68 62.93 16.89
C ALA A 232 15.99 62.36 16.28
N ARG A 233 15.99 61.13 15.74
CA ARG A 233 17.18 60.49 15.15
C ARG A 233 17.18 60.43 13.61
N ALA A 234 16.11 60.87 12.97
CA ALA A 234 15.98 60.88 11.51
C ALA A 234 16.63 62.12 10.83
N ALA A 235 17.26 63.03 11.59
CA ALA A 235 17.91 64.23 11.05
C ALA A 235 19.36 64.00 10.55
N THR A 236 19.93 62.80 10.69
CA THR A 236 21.37 62.56 10.44
C THR A 236 21.71 61.52 9.35
N LEU A 237 20.76 61.04 8.54
CA LEU A 237 21.07 60.12 7.42
C LEU A 237 20.77 60.68 6.02
N LYS A 238 21.72 60.44 5.10
CA LYS A 238 21.73 60.95 3.73
C LYS A 238 20.55 60.45 2.88
N PRO A 239 20.01 61.31 1.99
CA PRO A 239 18.78 61.04 1.23
C PRO A 239 18.85 59.88 0.22
N SER A 240 20.04 59.39 -0.15
CA SER A 240 20.20 58.32 -1.16
C SER A 240 19.83 56.91 -0.66
N LEU A 241 19.74 56.68 0.65
CA LEU A 241 19.42 55.36 1.23
C LEU A 241 17.92 55.13 1.46
N ARG A 242 17.12 56.21 1.54
CA ARG A 242 15.65 56.12 1.66
C ARG A 242 14.97 55.55 0.41
N GLN A 243 15.58 55.74 -0.76
CA GLN A 243 14.96 55.41 -2.05
C GLN A 243 15.21 53.95 -2.50
N VAL A 244 16.24 53.28 -1.97
CA VAL A 244 16.61 51.92 -2.40
C VAL A 244 15.90 50.82 -1.59
N CYS A 245 15.62 51.07 -0.29
CA CYS A 245 14.93 50.07 0.55
C CYS A 245 13.42 49.96 0.30
N CYS A 246 12.74 51.00 -0.18
CA CYS A 246 11.31 50.92 -0.53
C CYS A 246 11.04 50.30 -1.91
N VAL A 247 12.02 50.33 -2.82
CA VAL A 247 11.85 49.89 -4.21
C VAL A 247 12.11 48.38 -4.38
N HIS A 248 13.04 47.77 -3.64
CA HIS A 248 13.36 46.35 -3.82
C HIS A 248 12.40 45.37 -3.14
N THR A 249 11.75 45.74 -2.04
CA THR A 249 10.72 44.94 -1.34
C THR A 249 9.36 44.96 -2.04
N THR A 250 9.03 46.05 -2.74
CA THR A 250 7.83 46.13 -3.59
C THR A 250 8.00 45.36 -4.89
N THR A 251 9.21 45.25 -5.46
CA THR A 251 9.40 44.64 -6.79
C THR A 251 9.37 43.09 -6.77
N THR A 252 9.87 42.44 -5.71
CA THR A 252 9.88 40.95 -5.62
C THR A 252 8.51 40.36 -5.25
N THR A 253 7.77 41.02 -4.36
CA THR A 253 6.39 40.65 -4.02
C THR A 253 5.43 40.85 -5.20
N THR A 254 5.60 41.94 -5.97
CA THR A 254 4.81 42.19 -7.19
C THR A 254 5.09 41.21 -8.32
N THR A 255 6.33 40.73 -8.51
CA THR A 255 6.63 39.71 -9.53
C THR A 255 5.97 38.35 -9.24
N LEU A 256 5.97 37.89 -7.98
CA LEU A 256 5.30 36.64 -7.58
C LEU A 256 3.77 36.77 -7.64
N LEU A 257 3.22 37.91 -7.22
CA LEU A 257 1.80 38.21 -7.34
C LEU A 257 1.37 38.29 -8.83
N SER A 258 2.17 38.88 -9.71
CA SER A 258 1.88 38.95 -11.15
C SER A 258 1.92 37.59 -11.86
N ALA A 259 2.76 36.66 -11.40
CA ALA A 259 2.84 35.31 -11.95
C ALA A 259 1.62 34.45 -11.54
N MET A 260 1.02 34.74 -10.39
CA MET A 260 -0.14 34.02 -9.87
C MET A 260 -1.49 34.67 -10.27
N ASP A 261 -1.50 35.89 -10.80
CA ASP A 261 -2.71 36.57 -11.31
C ASP A 261 -3.46 35.82 -12.44
N PRO A 262 -2.82 35.21 -13.45
CA PRO A 262 -3.54 34.40 -14.44
C PRO A 262 -4.20 33.17 -13.80
N VAL A 263 -3.55 32.54 -12.81
CA VAL A 263 -4.10 31.41 -12.03
C VAL A 263 -5.29 31.87 -11.20
N ARG A 264 -5.18 33.03 -10.53
CA ARG A 264 -6.26 33.67 -9.78
C ARG A 264 -7.47 33.97 -10.67
N LYS A 265 -7.26 34.58 -11.84
CA LYS A 265 -8.33 34.88 -12.82
C LYS A 265 -8.99 33.61 -13.35
N ALA A 266 -8.21 32.56 -13.63
CA ALA A 266 -8.72 31.26 -14.06
C ALA A 266 -9.55 30.57 -12.96
N LEU A 267 -9.13 30.64 -11.70
CA LEU A 267 -9.85 30.07 -10.55
C LEU A 267 -11.14 30.84 -10.21
N ILE A 268 -11.17 32.16 -10.41
CA ILE A 268 -12.38 32.99 -10.22
C ILE A 268 -13.38 32.80 -11.36
N GLY A 269 -12.88 32.51 -12.57
CA GLY A 269 -13.65 32.19 -13.76
C GLY A 269 -14.25 30.78 -13.73
N ALA A 270 -15.22 30.54 -12.84
CA ALA A 270 -15.84 29.23 -12.60
C ALA A 270 -16.51 28.52 -13.81
N THR A 271 -16.47 29.10 -15.00
CA THR A 271 -17.03 28.55 -16.25
C THR A 271 -16.05 28.66 -17.42
N THR A 272 -14.79 29.02 -17.19
CA THR A 272 -13.79 29.01 -18.27
C THR A 272 -13.34 27.56 -18.51
N PRO A 273 -13.12 27.16 -19.77
CA PRO A 273 -12.57 25.82 -20.10
C PRO A 273 -11.24 25.57 -19.38
N THR A 274 -10.49 26.63 -19.07
CA THR A 274 -9.26 26.57 -18.28
C THR A 274 -9.48 26.07 -16.85
N PHE A 275 -10.55 26.49 -16.17
CA PHE A 275 -10.88 26.01 -14.82
C PHE A 275 -11.24 24.53 -14.82
N VAL A 276 -12.06 24.10 -15.79
CA VAL A 276 -12.44 22.68 -15.96
C VAL A 276 -11.20 21.83 -16.25
N GLY A 277 -10.32 22.28 -17.13
CA GLY A 277 -9.06 21.59 -17.43
C GLY A 277 -8.14 21.48 -16.20
N ILE A 278 -7.90 22.58 -15.50
CA ILE A 278 -7.06 22.59 -14.28
C ILE A 278 -7.64 21.68 -13.20
N THR A 279 -8.95 21.76 -12.95
CA THR A 279 -9.61 20.92 -11.94
C THR A 279 -9.55 19.44 -12.32
N THR A 280 -9.66 19.11 -13.60
CA THR A 280 -9.51 17.74 -14.10
C THR A 280 -8.10 17.21 -13.87
N ILE A 281 -7.06 18.00 -14.18
CA ILE A 281 -5.65 17.64 -13.96
C ILE A 281 -5.34 17.50 -12.47
N LEU A 282 -5.83 18.42 -11.65
CA LEU A 282 -5.66 18.36 -10.20
C LEU A 282 -6.37 17.13 -9.61
N THR A 283 -7.56 16.79 -10.12
CA THR A 283 -8.27 15.58 -9.70
C THR A 283 -7.53 14.32 -10.12
N PHE A 284 -7.02 14.28 -11.36
CA PHE A 284 -6.24 13.15 -11.87
C PHE A 284 -4.95 12.90 -11.06
N SER A 285 -4.28 13.98 -10.62
CA SER A 285 -3.06 13.88 -9.83
C SER A 285 -3.31 13.60 -8.34
N ALA A 286 -4.42 14.09 -7.79
CA ALA A 286 -4.76 13.91 -6.38
C ALA A 286 -5.47 12.60 -6.07
N LEU A 287 -6.32 12.11 -6.99
CA LEU A 287 -7.03 10.86 -6.82
C LEU A 287 -6.22 9.71 -7.42
N SER A 288 -6.17 8.63 -6.66
CA SER A 288 -5.65 7.33 -7.09
C SER A 288 -6.28 6.27 -6.20
N LEU A 289 -6.03 4.98 -6.43
CA LEU A 289 -6.54 3.94 -5.52
C LEU A 289 -5.97 4.09 -4.10
N ARG A 290 -4.85 4.80 -3.96
CA ARG A 290 -4.14 5.08 -2.71
C ARG A 290 -3.87 6.60 -2.61
N PRO A 291 -4.90 7.43 -2.37
CA PRO A 291 -4.76 8.88 -2.40
C PRO A 291 -3.63 9.35 -1.47
N ALA A 292 -2.79 10.25 -1.97
CA ALA A 292 -1.73 10.86 -1.19
C ALA A 292 -2.27 12.02 -0.37
N PHE A 293 -1.79 12.16 0.87
CA PHE A 293 -2.30 13.12 1.84
C PHE A 293 -2.27 14.57 1.33
N VAL A 294 -1.11 15.04 0.84
CA VAL A 294 -0.93 16.44 0.42
C VAL A 294 -1.70 16.81 -0.87
N PRO A 295 -1.62 16.03 -1.97
CA PRO A 295 -2.43 16.30 -3.17
C PRO A 295 -3.92 16.33 -2.89
N LEU A 296 -4.40 15.45 -2.00
CA LEU A 296 -5.80 15.40 -1.62
C LEU A 296 -6.24 16.66 -0.85
N ILE A 297 -5.43 17.16 0.09
CA ILE A 297 -5.67 18.43 0.80
C ILE A 297 -5.79 19.59 -0.19
N LEU A 298 -4.90 19.65 -1.18
CA LEU A 298 -4.90 20.69 -2.21
C LEU A 298 -6.19 20.65 -3.04
N LEU A 299 -6.60 19.47 -3.52
CA LEU A 299 -7.84 19.28 -4.25
C LEU A 299 -9.05 19.76 -3.42
N ILE A 300 -9.18 19.27 -2.19
CA ILE A 300 -10.32 19.61 -1.32
C ILE A 300 -10.35 21.11 -1.02
N SER A 301 -9.20 21.74 -0.75
CA SER A 301 -9.08 23.19 -0.52
C SER A 301 -9.59 24.01 -1.72
N VAL A 302 -9.20 23.64 -2.94
CA VAL A 302 -9.67 24.28 -4.17
C VAL A 302 -11.19 24.14 -4.32
N LEU A 303 -11.73 22.94 -4.05
CA LEU A 303 -13.16 22.68 -4.12
C LEU A 303 -13.97 23.45 -3.07
N ILE A 304 -13.44 23.61 -1.84
CA ILE A 304 -14.06 24.44 -0.80
C ILE A 304 -14.19 25.89 -1.27
N ASN A 305 -13.10 26.48 -1.75
CA ASN A 305 -13.10 27.87 -2.22
C ASN A 305 -14.02 28.07 -3.41
N TYR A 306 -14.07 27.10 -4.33
CA TYR A 306 -15.03 27.11 -5.43
C TYR A 306 -16.49 27.03 -4.94
N GLY A 307 -16.79 26.13 -4.00
CA GLY A 307 -18.13 26.00 -3.41
C GLY A 307 -18.61 27.30 -2.78
N ARG A 308 -17.75 27.98 -2.01
CA ARG A 308 -18.02 29.30 -1.42
C ARG A 308 -18.30 30.37 -2.47
N ALA A 309 -17.53 30.40 -3.56
CA ALA A 309 -17.64 31.41 -4.61
C ALA A 309 -18.89 31.26 -5.50
N THR A 310 -19.49 30.06 -5.55
CA THR A 310 -20.56 29.72 -6.51
C THR A 310 -21.95 29.66 -5.91
N ILE A 311 -22.11 29.36 -4.61
CA ILE A 311 -23.41 29.00 -4.01
C ILE A 311 -24.50 30.09 -4.08
N LYS A 312 -24.13 31.38 -4.13
CA LYS A 312 -25.08 32.52 -4.22
C LYS A 312 -25.22 33.09 -5.64
N ARG A 313 -24.61 32.48 -6.66
CA ARG A 313 -24.63 33.01 -8.03
C ARG A 313 -25.78 32.42 -8.85
N PRO A 314 -26.39 33.21 -9.77
CA PRO A 314 -27.55 32.77 -10.56
C PRO A 314 -27.25 31.59 -11.52
N SER A 315 -25.99 31.35 -11.87
CA SER A 315 -25.55 30.23 -12.72
C SER A 315 -24.99 29.03 -11.93
N PHE A 316 -25.42 28.85 -10.67
CA PHE A 316 -24.96 27.75 -9.81
C PHE A 316 -25.14 26.37 -10.45
N THR A 317 -26.28 26.10 -11.10
CA THR A 317 -26.59 24.80 -11.71
C THR A 317 -25.58 24.41 -12.79
N HIS A 318 -25.32 25.29 -13.75
CA HIS A 318 -24.32 25.04 -14.80
C HIS A 318 -22.91 24.86 -14.23
N ARG A 319 -22.54 25.67 -13.23
CA ARG A 319 -21.24 25.59 -12.54
C ARG A 319 -21.07 24.30 -11.75
N PHE A 320 -22.15 23.79 -11.15
CA PHE A 320 -22.17 22.52 -10.46
C PHE A 320 -21.96 21.35 -11.42
N PHE A 321 -22.71 21.30 -12.53
CA PHE A 321 -22.56 20.24 -13.52
C PHE A 321 -21.20 20.27 -14.23
N ALA A 322 -20.66 21.46 -14.51
CA ALA A 322 -19.32 21.59 -15.07
C ALA A 322 -18.24 21.05 -14.11
N LEU A 323 -18.37 21.35 -12.81
CA LEU A 323 -17.46 20.83 -11.78
C LEU A 323 -17.61 19.30 -11.62
N LEU A 324 -18.84 18.80 -11.56
CA LEU A 324 -19.11 17.37 -11.46
C LEU A 324 -18.52 16.62 -12.65
N ALA A 325 -18.65 17.15 -13.87
CA ALA A 325 -18.04 16.58 -15.06
C ALA A 325 -16.51 16.60 -15.00
N ALA A 326 -15.89 17.70 -14.54
CA ALA A 326 -14.44 17.81 -14.39
C ALA A 326 -13.87 16.78 -13.41
N ILE A 327 -14.48 16.67 -12.22
CA ILE A 327 -14.05 15.71 -11.20
C ILE A 327 -14.28 14.28 -11.68
N THR A 328 -15.44 14.00 -12.28
CA THR A 328 -15.74 12.66 -12.81
C THR A 328 -14.75 12.26 -13.89
N MET A 329 -14.43 13.17 -14.82
CA MET A 329 -13.44 12.93 -15.88
C MET A 329 -12.05 12.65 -15.30
N GLY A 330 -11.58 13.47 -14.36
CA GLY A 330 -10.29 13.25 -13.69
C GLY A 330 -10.24 11.93 -12.92
N THR A 331 -11.34 11.56 -12.27
CA THR A 331 -11.52 10.30 -11.54
C THR A 331 -11.46 9.08 -12.48
N VAL A 332 -12.15 9.16 -13.62
CA VAL A 332 -12.14 8.09 -14.63
C VAL A 332 -10.72 7.89 -15.19
N PHE A 333 -9.99 8.98 -15.48
CA PHE A 333 -8.60 8.88 -15.92
C PHE A 333 -7.70 8.27 -14.85
N ALA A 334 -7.84 8.68 -13.58
CA ALA A 334 -7.03 8.18 -12.48
C ALA A 334 -7.17 6.66 -12.27
N TYR A 335 -8.38 6.11 -12.41
CA TYR A 335 -8.65 4.69 -12.17
C TYR A 335 -8.59 3.82 -13.43
N SER A 336 -8.44 4.42 -14.61
CA SER A 336 -8.57 3.74 -15.91
C SER A 336 -7.67 2.50 -16.04
N GLY A 337 -6.41 2.57 -15.59
CA GLY A 337 -5.47 1.44 -15.69
C GLY A 337 -5.96 0.22 -14.91
N SER A 338 -6.32 0.42 -13.64
CA SER A 338 -6.70 -0.64 -12.69
C SER A 338 -8.04 -1.33 -12.98
N THR A 339 -8.90 -0.70 -13.78
CA THR A 339 -10.22 -1.25 -14.11
C THR A 339 -10.24 -2.00 -15.44
N ASN A 340 -9.24 -1.88 -16.30
CA ASN A 340 -9.27 -2.49 -17.64
C ASN A 340 -9.60 -3.99 -17.63
N SER A 341 -9.11 -4.73 -16.64
CA SER A 341 -9.29 -6.17 -16.45
C SER A 341 -10.29 -6.55 -15.34
N ALA A 342 -11.03 -5.58 -14.78
CA ALA A 342 -11.89 -5.86 -13.62
C ALA A 342 -13.14 -6.71 -13.95
N LEU A 343 -13.67 -6.59 -15.17
CA LEU A 343 -14.83 -7.34 -15.65
C LEU A 343 -14.50 -8.06 -16.96
N SER A 344 -15.37 -8.99 -17.36
CA SER A 344 -15.21 -9.82 -18.57
C SER A 344 -15.08 -9.03 -19.88
N THR A 345 -15.61 -7.80 -19.94
CA THR A 345 -15.44 -6.92 -21.10
C THR A 345 -15.01 -5.52 -20.69
N TRP A 346 -14.15 -4.92 -21.50
CA TRP A 346 -13.64 -3.56 -21.25
C TRP A 346 -14.77 -2.52 -21.21
N VAL A 347 -15.82 -2.68 -22.04
CA VAL A 347 -16.98 -1.78 -22.09
C VAL A 347 -17.76 -1.81 -20.78
N LEU A 348 -18.04 -3.00 -20.23
CA LEU A 348 -18.71 -3.12 -18.93
C LEU A 348 -17.88 -2.48 -17.82
N SER A 349 -16.57 -2.72 -17.84
CA SER A 349 -15.68 -2.15 -16.83
C SER A 349 -15.61 -0.62 -16.89
N LYS A 350 -15.45 -0.03 -18.09
CA LYS A 350 -15.43 1.43 -18.25
C LYS A 350 -16.77 2.09 -17.95
N SER A 351 -17.86 1.44 -18.31
CA SER A 351 -19.21 1.94 -18.00
C SER A 351 -19.44 1.93 -16.49
N LEU A 352 -19.05 0.86 -15.80
CA LEU A 352 -19.15 0.77 -14.34
C LEU A 352 -18.23 1.78 -13.64
N LEU A 353 -17.02 1.99 -14.15
CA LEU A 353 -16.10 3.01 -13.65
C LEU A 353 -16.70 4.41 -13.80
N LEU A 354 -17.31 4.73 -14.95
CA LEU A 354 -17.96 6.03 -15.16
C LEU A 354 -19.10 6.25 -14.17
N VAL A 355 -19.97 5.26 -13.98
CA VAL A 355 -21.10 5.34 -13.03
C VAL A 355 -20.59 5.49 -11.59
N THR A 356 -19.63 4.66 -11.17
CA THR A 356 -19.08 4.70 -9.82
C THR A 356 -18.33 6.00 -9.56
N GLY A 357 -17.54 6.46 -10.53
CA GLY A 357 -16.83 7.73 -10.48
C GLY A 357 -17.77 8.93 -10.38
N LEU A 358 -18.89 8.91 -11.11
CA LEU A 358 -19.93 9.94 -11.01
C LEU A 358 -20.58 9.96 -9.63
N ILE A 359 -20.92 8.78 -9.08
CA ILE A 359 -21.53 8.66 -7.75
C ILE A 359 -20.59 9.18 -6.67
N PHE A 360 -19.32 8.76 -6.67
CA PHE A 360 -18.34 9.21 -5.68
C PHE A 360 -18.01 10.70 -5.81
N SER A 361 -17.96 11.24 -7.04
CA SER A 361 -17.81 12.68 -7.27
C SER A 361 -19.02 13.47 -6.76
N LEU A 362 -20.23 12.94 -6.91
CA LEU A 362 -21.43 13.59 -6.37
C LEU A 362 -21.42 13.57 -4.83
N ILE A 363 -21.07 12.43 -4.24
CA ILE A 363 -20.97 12.26 -2.78
C ILE A 363 -19.91 13.20 -2.19
N SER A 364 -18.75 13.37 -2.84
CA SER A 364 -17.70 14.27 -2.34
C SER A 364 -18.09 15.75 -2.39
N LEU A 365 -18.94 16.14 -3.34
CA LEU A 365 -19.44 17.52 -3.44
C LEU A 365 -20.51 17.86 -2.39
N LEU A 366 -21.26 16.89 -1.87
CA LEU A 366 -22.30 17.13 -0.85
C LEU A 366 -21.79 17.83 0.42
N PRO A 367 -20.75 17.35 1.13
CA PRO A 367 -20.23 18.03 2.32
C PRO A 367 -19.63 19.40 2.00
N ILE A 368 -19.02 19.57 0.81
CA ILE A 368 -18.41 20.83 0.37
C ILE A 368 -19.49 21.90 0.14
N LEU A 369 -20.55 21.56 -0.59
CA LEU A 369 -21.66 22.46 -0.86
C LEU A 369 -22.51 22.71 0.39
N GLY A 370 -22.73 21.68 1.22
CA GLY A 370 -23.41 21.81 2.50
C GLY A 370 -22.67 22.78 3.43
N PHE A 371 -21.34 22.64 3.51
CA PHE A 371 -20.49 23.57 4.24
C PHE A 371 -20.59 25.01 3.69
N ALA A 372 -20.41 25.19 2.38
CA ALA A 372 -20.49 26.49 1.73
C ALA A 372 -21.86 27.16 1.94
N TYR A 373 -22.95 26.37 1.89
CA TYR A 373 -24.30 26.82 2.14
C TYR A 373 -24.42 27.34 3.57
N VAL A 374 -24.12 26.50 4.58
CA VAL A 374 -24.24 26.85 6.00
C VAL A 374 -23.39 28.08 6.33
N ARG A 375 -22.14 28.14 5.85
CA ARG A 375 -21.25 29.29 6.05
C ARG A 375 -21.84 30.59 5.49
N SER A 376 -22.57 30.51 4.38
CA SER A 376 -23.19 31.66 3.74
C SER A 376 -24.40 32.24 4.49
N TYR A 377 -25.03 31.47 5.40
CA TYR A 377 -26.16 31.90 6.25
C TYR A 377 -25.72 32.28 7.67
N VAL A 378 -24.80 31.54 8.27
CA VAL A 378 -24.39 31.73 9.67
C VAL A 378 -23.44 32.93 9.84
N GLY A 379 -22.75 33.34 8.77
CA GLY A 379 -21.80 34.45 8.79
C GLY A 379 -20.59 34.17 9.70
N HIS A 380 -19.98 35.23 10.23
CA HIS A 380 -18.79 35.18 11.10
C HIS A 380 -19.12 34.98 12.60
N ARG A 381 -20.37 34.66 12.97
CA ARG A 381 -20.82 34.63 14.38
C ARG A 381 -20.06 33.64 15.26
N SER A 382 -19.53 32.56 14.70
CA SER A 382 -18.69 31.58 15.39
C SER A 382 -17.57 31.07 14.48
N PRO A 383 -16.40 31.72 14.49
CA PRO A 383 -15.37 31.44 13.49
C PRO A 383 -14.69 30.09 13.72
N LEU A 384 -14.56 29.62 14.97
CA LEU A 384 -14.03 28.28 15.28
C LEU A 384 -15.00 27.16 14.85
N SER A 385 -16.28 27.24 15.23
CA SER A 385 -17.28 26.24 14.86
C SER A 385 -17.46 26.15 13.34
N ALA A 386 -17.28 27.26 12.62
CA ALA A 386 -17.29 27.27 11.17
C ALA A 386 -16.12 26.47 10.56
N LEU A 387 -14.92 26.55 11.14
CA LEU A 387 -13.76 25.76 10.68
C LEU A 387 -13.96 24.27 10.97
N LEU A 388 -14.53 23.91 12.12
CA LEU A 388 -14.73 22.51 12.53
C LEU A 388 -15.90 21.82 11.82
N LEU A 389 -16.82 22.59 11.21
CA LEU A 389 -17.99 22.04 10.52
C LEU A 389 -17.60 21.22 9.28
N PHE A 390 -16.69 21.74 8.44
CA PHE A 390 -16.30 21.03 7.21
C PHE A 390 -15.65 19.67 7.47
N PRO A 391 -14.61 19.56 8.33
CA PRO A 391 -14.01 18.28 8.71
C PRO A 391 -15.02 17.26 9.23
N LEU A 392 -15.98 17.71 10.05
CA LEU A 392 -17.05 16.86 10.56
C LEU A 392 -17.93 16.32 9.42
N LEU A 393 -18.39 17.19 8.51
CA LEU A 393 -19.22 16.79 7.36
C LEU A 393 -18.46 15.83 6.44
N TRP A 394 -17.18 16.10 6.21
CA TRP A 394 -16.30 15.26 5.39
C TRP A 394 -16.11 13.86 5.97
N ALA A 395 -15.67 13.76 7.23
CA ALA A 395 -15.46 12.48 7.91
C ALA A 395 -16.77 11.67 8.03
N SER A 396 -17.88 12.35 8.34
CA SER A 396 -19.19 11.69 8.45
C SER A 396 -19.67 11.14 7.11
N THR A 397 -19.41 11.86 6.01
CA THR A 397 -19.80 11.42 4.66
C THR A 397 -19.09 10.13 4.29
N TRP A 398 -17.76 10.06 4.44
CA TRP A 398 -17.00 8.86 4.06
C TRP A 398 -17.22 7.69 5.02
N SER A 399 -17.43 7.95 6.31
CA SER A 399 -17.89 6.92 7.25
C SER A 399 -19.23 6.32 6.82
N LEU A 400 -20.22 7.16 6.47
CA LEU A 400 -21.52 6.71 5.98
C LEU A 400 -21.39 5.89 4.69
N VAL A 401 -20.59 6.37 3.73
CA VAL A 401 -20.31 5.65 2.47
C VAL A 401 -19.76 4.26 2.74
N THR A 402 -18.88 4.11 3.72
CA THR A 402 -18.24 2.81 4.03
C THR A 402 -19.26 1.73 4.43
N HIS A 403 -20.32 2.13 5.12
CA HIS A 403 -21.37 1.21 5.57
C HIS A 403 -22.44 0.92 4.51
N ILE A 404 -22.69 1.86 3.59
CA ILE A 404 -23.67 1.71 2.50
C ILE A 404 -23.04 1.07 1.26
N SER A 405 -21.78 1.39 0.98
CA SER A 405 -21.06 0.94 -0.21
C SER A 405 -20.74 -0.55 -0.13
N PRO A 406 -21.09 -1.33 -1.17
CA PRO A 406 -20.76 -2.75 -1.18
C PRO A 406 -19.26 -3.00 -1.38
N ILE A 407 -18.51 -2.04 -1.91
CA ILE A 407 -17.04 -2.07 -2.05
C ILE A 407 -16.30 -1.39 -0.89
N GLY A 408 -17.03 -1.02 0.17
CA GLY A 408 -16.46 -0.34 1.35
C GLY A 408 -15.81 0.98 0.97
N ARG A 409 -14.55 1.17 1.38
CA ARG A 409 -13.75 2.37 1.13
C ARG A 409 -12.96 2.37 -0.18
N LEU A 410 -13.00 1.30 -0.98
CA LEU A 410 -12.27 1.28 -2.25
C LEU A 410 -12.68 2.45 -3.15
N GLY A 411 -11.71 3.26 -3.57
CA GLY A 411 -11.94 4.45 -4.39
C GLY A 411 -12.48 5.68 -3.65
N THR A 412 -12.61 5.63 -2.32
CA THR A 412 -12.97 6.80 -1.50
C THR A 412 -11.83 7.81 -1.37
N TRP A 413 -12.16 9.03 -0.97
CA TRP A 413 -11.19 10.13 -0.86
C TRP A 413 -10.57 10.19 0.55
N THR A 414 -10.12 9.03 1.03
CA THR A 414 -9.40 8.87 2.30
C THR A 414 -7.91 8.74 1.99
N PRO A 415 -7.02 9.48 2.67
CA PRO A 415 -5.59 9.37 2.40
C PRO A 415 -5.02 8.03 2.85
N MET A 416 -4.14 7.43 2.03
CA MET A 416 -3.46 6.17 2.35
C MET A 416 -1.94 6.28 2.33
N THR A 417 -1.38 7.32 1.71
CA THR A 417 0.06 7.54 1.63
C THR A 417 0.41 8.94 2.12
N GLY A 418 1.61 9.11 2.68
CA GLY A 418 2.03 10.38 3.26
C GLY A 418 1.31 10.74 4.58
N ILE A 419 0.81 9.73 5.30
CA ILE A 419 0.09 9.90 6.58
C ILE A 419 0.94 9.51 7.80
N GLU A 420 2.25 9.30 7.64
CA GLU A 420 3.15 8.77 8.67
C GLU A 420 3.06 9.57 9.98
N SER A 421 2.97 10.90 9.89
CA SER A 421 2.85 11.80 11.06
C SER A 421 1.55 11.63 11.84
N TYR A 422 0.52 10.99 11.27
CA TYR A 422 -0.80 10.79 11.85
C TYR A 422 -1.17 9.30 12.02
N LEU A 423 -0.24 8.36 11.80
CA LEU A 423 -0.53 6.92 11.94
C LEU A 423 -0.98 6.53 13.36
N TRP A 424 -0.53 7.28 14.38
CA TRP A 424 -0.96 7.11 15.77
C TRP A 424 -2.48 7.26 15.96
N MET A 425 -3.18 7.92 15.03
CA MET A 425 -4.62 8.11 15.08
C MET A 425 -5.41 6.86 14.71
N LEU A 426 -4.84 5.92 13.94
CA LEU A 426 -5.56 4.71 13.49
C LEU A 426 -6.14 3.86 14.64
N PRO A 427 -5.37 3.47 15.67
CA PRO A 427 -5.92 2.67 16.78
C PRO A 427 -6.96 3.44 17.62
N ILE A 428 -6.99 4.78 17.54
CA ILE A 428 -7.88 5.61 18.36
C ILE A 428 -9.14 6.00 17.58
N PHE A 429 -8.98 6.59 16.40
CA PHE A 429 -10.05 7.20 15.62
C PHE A 429 -10.35 6.48 14.30
N GLY A 430 -9.52 5.48 13.95
CA GLY A 430 -9.57 4.77 12.68
C GLY A 430 -9.42 5.67 11.46
N GLN A 431 -9.79 5.14 10.29
CA GLN A 431 -9.81 5.92 9.05
C GLN A 431 -10.69 7.20 9.09
N PRO A 432 -11.85 7.25 9.79
CA PRO A 432 -12.59 8.51 9.96
C PRO A 432 -11.77 9.64 10.61
N GLY A 433 -10.83 9.30 11.50
CA GLY A 433 -9.93 10.28 12.09
C GLY A 433 -8.99 10.92 11.06
N LEU A 434 -8.50 10.11 10.11
CA LEU A 434 -7.68 10.59 9.00
C LEU A 434 -8.50 11.46 8.04
N ASP A 435 -9.76 11.11 7.76
CA ASP A 435 -10.67 11.96 6.99
C ASP A 435 -10.86 13.31 7.68
N TYR A 436 -11.05 13.31 9.01
CA TYR A 436 -11.23 14.52 9.80
C TYR A 436 -10.00 15.44 9.73
N ILE A 437 -8.79 14.89 9.92
CA ILE A 437 -7.55 15.67 9.82
C ILE A 437 -7.31 16.19 8.40
N THR A 438 -7.60 15.38 7.38
CA THR A 438 -7.53 15.81 5.98
C THR A 438 -8.45 17.00 5.74
N GLY A 439 -9.68 16.94 6.27
CA GLY A 439 -10.63 18.04 6.22
C GLY A 439 -10.14 19.30 6.95
N LEU A 440 -9.47 19.15 8.09
CA LEU A 440 -8.90 20.27 8.86
C LEU A 440 -7.76 20.96 8.12
N TRP A 441 -6.84 20.20 7.52
CA TRP A 441 -5.79 20.79 6.68
C TRP A 441 -6.37 21.49 5.46
N ALA A 442 -7.35 20.88 4.79
CA ALA A 442 -7.98 21.45 3.62
C ALA A 442 -8.72 22.76 3.92
N ILE A 443 -9.43 22.86 5.05
CA ILE A 443 -10.13 24.09 5.43
C ILE A 443 -9.18 25.21 5.82
N VAL A 444 -8.10 24.90 6.58
CA VAL A 444 -7.07 25.89 6.94
C VAL A 444 -6.41 26.45 5.68
N LEU A 445 -6.03 25.58 4.74
CA LEU A 445 -5.48 26.00 3.45
C LEU A 445 -6.49 26.82 2.63
N ALA A 446 -7.77 26.43 2.67
CA ALA A 446 -8.83 27.16 1.98
C ALA A 446 -9.01 28.58 2.53
N GLU A 447 -8.89 28.80 3.84
CA GLU A 447 -8.97 30.17 4.40
C GLU A 447 -7.82 31.06 3.91
N TYR A 448 -6.57 30.59 3.98
CA TYR A 448 -5.42 31.38 3.50
C TYR A 448 -5.50 31.68 2.00
N THR A 449 -5.86 30.67 1.21
CA THR A 449 -5.97 30.83 -0.25
C THR A 449 -7.22 31.61 -0.65
N GLY A 450 -8.28 31.58 0.15
CA GLY A 450 -9.53 32.30 -0.08
C GLY A 450 -9.37 33.81 0.01
N GLU A 451 -8.63 34.32 1.00
CA GLU A 451 -8.31 35.75 1.12
C GLU A 451 -7.49 36.26 -0.08
N TRP A 452 -6.50 35.48 -0.50
CA TRP A 452 -5.71 35.75 -1.69
C TRP A 452 -6.57 35.75 -2.97
N LEU A 453 -7.49 34.77 -3.10
CA LEU A 453 -8.34 34.65 -4.27
C LEU A 453 -9.36 35.81 -4.37
N MET A 454 -10.04 36.14 -3.27
CA MET A 454 -11.12 37.14 -3.25
C MET A 454 -10.61 38.60 -3.14
N GLY A 455 -9.37 38.81 -2.70
CA GLY A 455 -8.77 40.14 -2.56
C GLY A 455 -9.25 40.90 -1.32
N THR A 456 -8.34 41.56 -0.62
CA THR A 456 -8.56 42.22 0.69
C THR A 456 -9.69 43.26 0.70
N LYS A 457 -9.91 43.99 -0.41
CA LYS A 457 -10.97 45.02 -0.52
C LYS A 457 -12.41 44.48 -0.62
N SER A 458 -12.61 43.24 -1.09
CA SER A 458 -13.97 42.66 -1.19
C SER A 458 -14.48 42.10 0.14
N SER A 459 -13.56 41.67 1.01
CA SER A 459 -13.81 41.20 2.37
C SER A 459 -14.41 42.30 3.27
N GLN A 460 -13.83 43.51 3.23
CA GLN A 460 -14.30 44.65 4.03
C GLN A 460 -15.69 45.15 3.58
N LEU A 461 -15.98 45.13 2.28
CA LEU A 461 -17.28 45.56 1.75
C LEU A 461 -18.43 44.57 2.04
N LEU A 462 -18.12 43.29 2.29
CA LEU A 462 -19.10 42.28 2.71
C LEU A 462 -19.38 42.32 4.23
N ALA A 463 -18.49 42.93 5.02
CA ALA A 463 -18.67 43.10 6.46
C ALA A 463 -19.56 44.30 6.81
N SER A 464 -19.54 45.36 6.00
CA SER A 464 -20.51 46.46 6.10
C SER A 464 -21.76 46.12 5.27
N ASN A 465 -22.96 46.18 5.86
CA ASN A 465 -24.25 45.97 5.17
C ASN A 465 -24.56 47.03 4.08
N ALA A 466 -23.71 47.18 3.07
CA ALA A 466 -23.94 48.09 1.95
C ALA A 466 -24.78 47.40 0.87
N SER A 467 -25.83 48.09 0.44
CA SER A 467 -26.83 47.68 -0.54
C SER A 467 -26.25 47.41 -1.94
N PRO A 468 -26.91 46.60 -2.80
CA PRO A 468 -26.29 45.94 -3.94
C PRO A 468 -26.29 46.78 -5.24
N ASN A 469 -26.13 48.10 -5.16
CA ASN A 469 -26.17 48.99 -6.33
C ASN A 469 -24.94 49.92 -6.40
N ILE A 470 -23.74 49.35 -6.39
CA ILE A 470 -22.53 50.10 -6.72
C ILE A 470 -21.84 49.43 -7.91
N ASN A 471 -21.78 50.17 -9.02
CA ASN A 471 -21.11 49.77 -10.25
C ASN A 471 -19.61 49.49 -9.98
N PHE A 472 -19.23 48.22 -10.05
CA PHE A 472 -17.90 47.67 -9.77
C PHE A 472 -16.76 48.25 -10.62
N LEU A 473 -17.08 49.00 -11.69
CA LEU A 473 -16.10 49.58 -12.61
C LEU A 473 -15.77 51.06 -12.33
N ALA A 474 -16.47 51.72 -11.40
CA ALA A 474 -16.23 53.14 -11.11
C ALA A 474 -15.19 53.39 -10.00
N SER A 475 -14.86 52.41 -9.15
CA SER A 475 -13.99 52.60 -7.97
C SER A 475 -12.50 52.36 -8.23
N ILE A 476 -12.09 52.16 -9.49
CA ILE A 476 -10.67 51.95 -9.84
C ILE A 476 -9.90 53.29 -9.87
N ASN A 477 -10.59 54.45 -9.91
CA ASN A 477 -9.96 55.77 -10.13
C ASN A 477 -10.01 56.75 -8.94
N GLN A 478 -10.31 56.32 -7.71
CA GLN A 478 -10.15 57.19 -6.55
C GLN A 478 -8.91 56.79 -5.75
N GLU A 479 -7.86 57.58 -5.99
CA GLU A 479 -6.66 57.68 -5.18
C GLU A 479 -7.00 58.09 -3.74
N ALA A 480 -6.07 57.74 -2.86
CA ALA A 480 -6.21 57.67 -1.41
C ALA A 480 -6.46 59.02 -0.72
N GLU A 481 -7.48 59.07 0.13
CA GLU A 481 -7.44 59.85 1.37
C GLU A 481 -7.42 58.84 2.54
N GLU A 482 -6.30 58.79 3.24
CA GLU A 482 -6.02 57.88 4.34
C GLU A 482 -6.34 58.61 5.65
N GLN A 483 -7.44 58.21 6.30
CA GLN A 483 -7.86 58.71 7.60
C GLN A 483 -7.39 57.70 8.66
N THR A 484 -6.36 58.06 9.41
CA THR A 484 -5.73 57.23 10.44
C THR A 484 -6.48 57.35 11.77
N ASP A 485 -7.41 56.44 12.03
CA ASP A 485 -7.94 56.23 13.38
C ASP A 485 -6.99 55.31 14.17
N ASN A 486 -6.39 55.88 15.23
CA ASN A 486 -5.57 55.17 16.22
C ASN A 486 -6.47 54.33 17.15
N GLU A 487 -6.64 53.05 16.85
CA GLU A 487 -7.15 52.06 17.81
C GLU A 487 -6.00 51.22 18.38
N ASN A 488 -5.97 51.09 19.72
CA ASN A 488 -4.98 50.30 20.47
C ASN A 488 -4.97 48.82 20.02
N PRO A 489 -3.80 48.14 19.96
CA PRO A 489 -3.72 46.76 19.48
C PRO A 489 -4.31 45.81 20.52
N THR A 490 -5.59 45.46 20.39
CA THR A 490 -6.18 44.35 21.12
C THR A 490 -5.78 43.03 20.47
N TRP A 491 -5.22 42.09 21.24
CA TRP A 491 -4.87 40.75 20.77
C TRP A 491 -6.12 40.01 20.26
N HIS A 492 -6.34 39.98 18.95
CA HIS A 492 -7.47 39.26 18.36
C HIS A 492 -7.11 37.77 18.18
N PHE A 493 -7.87 36.89 18.84
CA PHE A 493 -7.78 35.45 18.64
C PHE A 493 -8.20 35.07 17.22
N ASN A 494 -7.25 34.62 16.39
CA ASN A 494 -7.54 34.09 15.06
C ASN A 494 -7.67 32.55 15.13
N PRO A 495 -8.89 32.00 14.94
CA PRO A 495 -9.11 30.57 15.08
C PRO A 495 -8.41 29.74 14.00
N THR A 496 -8.10 30.31 12.84
CA THR A 496 -7.34 29.62 11.79
C THR A 496 -5.92 29.31 12.25
N HIS A 497 -5.25 30.28 12.89
CA HIS A 497 -3.93 30.06 13.48
C HIS A 497 -3.97 29.09 14.66
N PHE A 498 -5.03 29.12 15.46
CA PHE A 498 -5.23 28.16 16.55
C PHE A 498 -5.36 26.73 16.03
N VAL A 499 -6.21 26.50 15.02
CA VAL A 499 -6.37 25.17 14.40
C VAL A 499 -5.08 24.72 13.72
N LEU A 500 -4.38 25.61 13.01
CA LEU A 500 -3.07 25.30 12.43
C LEU A 500 -2.06 24.87 13.51
N GLY A 501 -2.01 25.59 14.63
CA GLY A 501 -1.19 25.22 15.79
C GLY A 501 -1.53 23.83 16.33
N LEU A 502 -2.82 23.49 16.45
CA LEU A 502 -3.27 22.16 16.88
C LEU A 502 -2.88 21.06 15.88
N LEU A 503 -3.00 21.33 14.57
CA LEU A 503 -2.58 20.38 13.53
C LEU A 503 -1.09 20.11 13.57
N LEU A 504 -0.27 21.16 13.71
CA LEU A 504 1.17 21.01 13.87
C LEU A 504 1.53 20.28 15.18
N LEU A 505 0.80 20.53 16.26
CA LEU A 505 0.96 19.77 17.51
C LEU A 505 0.52 18.31 17.35
N GLY A 506 -0.46 18.04 16.49
CA GLY A 506 -0.94 16.70 16.15
C GLY A 506 0.08 15.82 15.41
N THR A 507 1.16 16.39 14.86
CA THR A 507 2.26 15.61 14.29
C THR A 507 3.29 15.18 15.33
N VAL A 508 3.35 15.85 16.49
CA VAL A 508 4.33 15.61 17.55
C VAL A 508 4.30 14.17 18.10
N PRO A 509 3.15 13.51 18.32
CA PRO A 509 3.12 12.14 18.81
C PRO A 509 3.91 11.15 17.95
N SER A 510 4.02 11.38 16.64
CA SER A 510 4.81 10.52 15.74
C SER A 510 6.30 10.48 16.08
N SER A 511 6.83 11.51 16.76
CA SER A 511 8.23 11.55 17.20
C SER A 511 8.49 10.73 18.47
N PHE A 512 7.45 10.48 19.29
CA PHE A 512 7.57 9.76 20.56
C PHE A 512 6.98 8.34 20.50
N MET A 513 6.11 8.09 19.53
CA MET A 513 5.48 6.79 19.27
C MET A 513 5.87 6.34 17.85
N PRO A 514 7.16 6.07 17.59
CA PRO A 514 7.58 5.58 16.28
C PRO A 514 6.86 4.26 16.01
N ALA A 515 6.14 4.21 14.89
CA ALA A 515 5.56 2.98 14.41
C ALA A 515 6.70 2.08 13.93
N LEU A 516 7.17 1.18 14.78
CA LEU A 516 8.19 0.20 14.45
C LEU A 516 7.63 -1.20 14.74
N PRO A 517 8.05 -2.22 13.98
CA PRO A 517 7.71 -3.60 14.29
C PRO A 517 8.15 -3.97 15.71
N THR A 518 7.36 -4.82 16.37
CA THR A 518 7.72 -5.33 17.70
C THR A 518 8.99 -6.17 17.61
N PRO A 519 10.03 -5.86 18.40
CA PRO A 519 11.29 -6.60 18.36
C PRO A 519 11.07 -8.04 18.83
N ILE A 520 11.83 -8.98 18.25
CA ILE A 520 11.79 -10.39 18.67
C ILE A 520 12.62 -10.52 19.95
N SER A 521 11.96 -10.28 21.08
CA SER A 521 12.53 -10.38 22.44
C SER A 521 11.92 -11.56 23.19
N PRO A 522 12.72 -12.37 23.93
CA PRO A 522 12.24 -13.60 24.53
C PRO A 522 11.16 -13.37 25.60
N ASN A 523 11.22 -12.30 26.40
CA ASN A 523 10.31 -12.17 27.55
C ASN A 523 8.93 -11.59 27.21
N GLU A 524 8.84 -10.72 26.20
CA GLU A 524 7.64 -9.92 25.92
C GLU A 524 7.02 -10.21 24.55
N THR A 525 7.69 -11.01 23.71
CA THR A 525 7.19 -11.33 22.38
C THR A 525 7.37 -12.80 22.05
N THR A 526 6.40 -13.34 21.32
CA THR A 526 6.43 -14.67 20.75
C THR A 526 6.92 -14.61 19.32
N GLU A 527 8.01 -15.30 19.03
CA GLU A 527 8.48 -15.50 17.67
C GLU A 527 7.50 -16.41 16.92
N LEU A 528 7.02 -15.94 15.77
CA LEU A 528 6.09 -16.67 14.92
C LEU A 528 6.53 -16.60 13.46
N SER A 529 6.93 -17.75 12.90
CA SER A 529 7.18 -17.88 11.47
C SER A 529 5.88 -18.16 10.71
N VAL A 530 5.53 -17.25 9.81
CA VAL A 530 4.33 -17.30 8.98
C VAL A 530 4.70 -17.39 7.50
N SER A 531 3.88 -18.09 6.72
CA SER A 531 4.12 -18.29 5.29
C SER A 531 2.84 -18.12 4.48
N CYS A 532 2.96 -17.49 3.31
CA CYS A 532 1.97 -17.63 2.24
C CYS A 532 2.43 -18.69 1.25
N VAL A 533 1.56 -19.65 0.98
CA VAL A 533 1.84 -20.70 0.00
C VAL A 533 1.31 -20.31 -1.36
N TYR A 534 2.22 -20.21 -2.31
CA TYR A 534 1.91 -20.04 -3.72
C TYR A 534 2.78 -21.02 -4.53
N PRO A 535 2.25 -22.22 -4.84
CA PRO A 535 3.03 -23.23 -5.54
C PRO A 535 3.44 -22.76 -6.94
N PRO A 536 4.62 -23.16 -7.42
CA PRO A 536 5.06 -22.82 -8.77
C PRO A 536 4.12 -23.44 -9.81
N VAL A 537 3.65 -22.62 -10.74
CA VAL A 537 2.79 -23.06 -11.84
C VAL A 537 3.66 -23.70 -12.92
N LYS A 538 3.34 -24.93 -13.33
CA LYS A 538 4.10 -25.69 -14.34
C LYS A 538 3.82 -25.21 -15.78
N THR A 539 2.59 -24.76 -16.04
CA THR A 539 2.15 -24.28 -17.35
C THR A 539 1.61 -22.85 -17.23
N PRO A 540 2.16 -21.86 -17.96
CA PRO A 540 1.68 -20.49 -17.92
C PRO A 540 0.16 -20.41 -18.17
N GLY A 541 -0.55 -19.60 -17.38
CA GLY A 541 -2.01 -19.44 -17.47
C GLY A 541 -2.86 -20.52 -16.77
N THR A 542 -2.24 -21.48 -16.07
CA THR A 542 -2.96 -22.48 -15.26
C THR A 542 -2.88 -22.18 -13.76
N TYR A 543 -3.81 -22.75 -12.98
CA TYR A 543 -3.85 -22.60 -11.52
C TYR A 543 -3.24 -23.82 -10.82
N PRO A 544 -2.55 -23.65 -9.67
CA PRO A 544 -2.02 -24.79 -8.92
C PRO A 544 -3.12 -25.75 -8.46
N SER A 545 -2.84 -27.05 -8.53
CA SER A 545 -3.78 -28.07 -8.05
C SER A 545 -3.71 -28.24 -6.53
N LEU A 546 -4.73 -28.89 -5.93
CA LEU A 546 -4.70 -29.27 -4.51
C LEU A 546 -3.40 -30.01 -4.14
N LYS A 547 -2.91 -30.88 -5.02
CA LYS A 547 -1.67 -31.63 -4.79
C LYS A 547 -0.46 -30.71 -4.68
N ASP A 548 -0.38 -29.69 -5.53
CA ASP A 548 0.72 -28.72 -5.52
C ASP A 548 0.69 -27.90 -4.22
N TYR A 549 -0.48 -27.46 -3.77
CA TYR A 549 -0.66 -26.81 -2.47
C TYR A 549 -0.25 -27.69 -1.29
N LEU A 550 -0.62 -28.98 -1.31
CA LEU A 550 -0.24 -29.93 -0.25
C LEU A 550 1.27 -30.17 -0.19
N ILE A 551 1.92 -30.30 -1.36
CA ILE A 551 3.39 -30.46 -1.44
C ILE A 551 4.07 -29.22 -0.90
N GLU A 552 3.67 -28.06 -1.37
CA GLU A 552 4.28 -26.79 -1.00
C GLU A 552 4.06 -26.47 0.49
N THR A 553 2.90 -26.81 1.04
CA THR A 553 2.63 -26.71 2.48
C THR A 553 3.59 -27.56 3.30
N ARG A 554 3.90 -28.78 2.86
CA ARG A 554 4.92 -29.62 3.54
C ARG A 554 6.28 -28.96 3.47
N THR A 555 6.66 -28.40 2.33
CA THR A 555 7.92 -27.67 2.15
C THR A 555 8.02 -26.48 3.11
N GLN A 556 6.96 -25.67 3.25
CA GLN A 556 7.00 -24.54 4.17
C GLN A 556 7.02 -24.99 5.64
N ALA A 557 6.28 -26.06 5.97
CA ALA A 557 6.29 -26.62 7.31
C ALA A 557 7.68 -27.19 7.70
N THR A 558 8.41 -27.83 6.78
CA THR A 558 9.78 -28.30 7.03
C THR A 558 10.78 -27.15 7.13
N ARG A 559 10.53 -26.01 6.46
CA ARG A 559 11.27 -24.75 6.61
C ARG A 559 10.91 -23.97 7.88
N ALA A 560 10.32 -24.63 8.86
CA ALA A 560 9.95 -24.09 10.17
C ALA A 560 8.76 -23.10 10.20
N ALA A 561 7.93 -23.04 9.14
CA ALA A 561 6.66 -22.31 9.22
C ALA A 561 5.76 -22.88 10.34
N LYS A 562 5.24 -22.00 11.20
CA LYS A 562 4.25 -22.35 12.23
C LYS A 562 2.82 -22.12 11.76
N ILE A 563 2.64 -21.13 10.89
CA ILE A 563 1.37 -20.86 10.21
C ILE A 563 1.63 -20.79 8.71
N VAL A 564 0.79 -21.48 7.96
CA VAL A 564 0.81 -21.51 6.51
C VAL A 564 -0.58 -21.08 6.03
N LEU A 565 -0.66 -20.08 5.15
CA LEU A 565 -1.91 -19.58 4.61
C LEU A 565 -1.94 -19.75 3.09
N TRP A 566 -3.02 -20.36 2.60
CA TRP A 566 -3.31 -20.47 1.18
C TRP A 566 -4.16 -19.29 0.72
N PRO A 567 -3.96 -18.78 -0.50
CA PRO A 567 -4.77 -17.71 -1.07
C PRO A 567 -6.26 -18.01 -1.16
N GLU A 568 -7.04 -16.97 -1.46
CA GLU A 568 -8.47 -17.09 -1.65
C GLU A 568 -8.79 -17.94 -2.90
N GLY A 569 -9.72 -18.88 -2.74
CA GLY A 569 -10.08 -19.80 -3.82
C GLY A 569 -8.93 -20.68 -4.31
N ALA A 570 -7.94 -20.97 -3.46
CA ALA A 570 -6.84 -21.87 -3.77
C ALA A 570 -7.33 -23.27 -4.18
N VAL A 571 -8.43 -23.72 -3.56
CA VAL A 571 -9.09 -24.99 -3.89
C VAL A 571 -10.59 -24.80 -4.07
N ARG A 572 -11.17 -25.59 -4.97
CA ARG A 572 -12.59 -25.52 -5.33
C ARG A 572 -13.24 -26.88 -5.10
N PHE A 573 -14.41 -26.89 -4.47
CA PHE A 573 -15.16 -28.10 -4.17
C PHE A 573 -16.55 -28.04 -4.79
N SER A 574 -16.91 -29.10 -5.54
CA SER A 574 -18.26 -29.27 -6.09
C SER A 574 -19.15 -30.18 -5.24
N SER A 575 -18.57 -30.94 -4.30
CA SER A 575 -19.31 -31.82 -3.38
C SER A 575 -18.69 -31.81 -1.97
N ASP A 576 -19.51 -32.14 -0.97
CA ASP A 576 -19.05 -32.23 0.42
C ASP A 576 -18.08 -33.39 0.65
N GLU A 577 -18.17 -34.48 -0.14
CA GLU A 577 -17.26 -35.62 -0.08
C GLU A 577 -15.85 -35.21 -0.53
N GLN A 578 -15.74 -34.48 -1.64
CA GLN A 578 -14.46 -33.97 -2.11
C GLN A 578 -13.81 -33.05 -1.08
N LYS A 579 -14.62 -32.15 -0.49
CA LYS A 579 -14.17 -31.25 0.58
C LYS A 579 -13.68 -32.05 1.79
N LYS A 580 -14.43 -33.06 2.24
CA LYS A 580 -14.07 -33.88 3.39
C LYS A 580 -12.76 -34.63 3.19
N ILE A 581 -12.52 -35.19 2.00
CA ILE A 581 -11.26 -35.87 1.66
C ILE A 581 -10.10 -34.88 1.66
N ALA A 582 -10.25 -33.73 1.02
CA ALA A 582 -9.21 -32.70 0.98
C ALA A 582 -8.87 -32.17 2.38
N PHE A 583 -9.89 -31.93 3.21
CA PHE A 583 -9.73 -31.46 4.59
C PHE A 583 -9.06 -32.52 5.47
N GLY A 584 -9.32 -33.80 5.25
CA GLY A 584 -8.58 -34.90 5.87
C GLY A 584 -7.08 -34.82 5.59
N ASN A 585 -6.71 -34.70 4.32
CA ASN A 585 -5.30 -34.60 3.90
C ASN A 585 -4.58 -33.38 4.52
N VAL A 586 -5.26 -32.23 4.62
CA VAL A 586 -4.67 -31.04 5.24
C VAL A 586 -4.53 -31.22 6.75
N SER A 587 -5.53 -31.82 7.41
CA SER A 587 -5.49 -32.16 8.83
C SER A 587 -4.32 -33.10 9.15
N ASP A 588 -4.06 -34.10 8.30
CA ASP A 588 -2.94 -35.02 8.46
C ASP A 588 -1.59 -34.28 8.42
N ILE A 589 -1.40 -33.35 7.49
CA ILE A 589 -0.19 -32.50 7.39
C ILE A 589 -0.05 -31.62 8.64
N ALA A 590 -1.13 -30.97 9.07
CA ALA A 590 -1.14 -30.13 10.27
C ALA A 590 -0.72 -30.93 11.53
N ASN A 591 -1.23 -32.16 11.65
CA ASN A 591 -0.93 -33.07 12.75
C ASN A 591 0.50 -33.62 12.72
N GLN A 592 0.99 -33.99 11.54
CA GLN A 592 2.31 -34.60 11.33
C GLN A 592 3.42 -33.58 11.54
N HIS A 593 3.29 -32.37 10.97
CA HIS A 593 4.32 -31.34 11.04
C HIS A 593 4.13 -30.34 12.18
N LYS A 594 3.06 -30.47 12.98
CA LYS A 594 2.71 -29.55 14.07
C LYS A 594 2.63 -28.09 13.57
N VAL A 595 1.95 -27.91 12.44
CA VAL A 595 1.78 -26.63 11.74
C VAL A 595 0.31 -26.26 11.66
N TRP A 596 0.01 -24.97 11.67
CA TRP A 596 -1.33 -24.45 11.43
C TRP A 596 -1.50 -24.11 9.97
N VAL A 597 -2.60 -24.54 9.36
CA VAL A 597 -2.85 -24.34 7.93
C VAL A 597 -4.18 -23.63 7.74
N GLY A 598 -4.15 -22.43 7.14
CA GLY A 598 -5.33 -21.73 6.66
C GLY A 598 -5.56 -22.03 5.19
N VAL A 599 -6.71 -22.58 4.84
CA VAL A 599 -7.08 -22.98 3.48
C VAL A 599 -8.20 -22.08 2.99
N GLY A 600 -7.89 -21.17 2.06
CA GLY A 600 -8.91 -20.45 1.29
C GLY A 600 -9.54 -21.38 0.25
N TYR A 601 -10.86 -21.49 0.26
CA TYR A 601 -11.59 -22.39 -0.62
C TYR A 601 -12.91 -21.80 -1.13
N GLU A 602 -13.33 -22.28 -2.29
CA GLU A 602 -14.66 -22.03 -2.84
C GLU A 602 -15.45 -23.34 -2.86
N GLN A 603 -16.71 -23.30 -2.45
CA GLN A 603 -17.62 -24.44 -2.54
C GLN A 603 -18.86 -24.03 -3.30
N THR A 604 -19.30 -24.86 -4.25
CA THR A 604 -20.58 -24.70 -4.96
C THR A 604 -21.56 -25.77 -4.51
N PHE A 605 -22.82 -25.39 -4.29
CA PHE A 605 -23.94 -26.29 -4.03
C PHE A 605 -24.74 -26.48 -5.31
N GLN A 606 -25.09 -27.73 -5.60
CA GLN A 606 -26.07 -28.04 -6.64
C GLN A 606 -27.46 -27.81 -6.06
N ASP A 607 -28.10 -26.72 -6.45
CA ASP A 607 -29.47 -26.44 -6.05
C ASP A 607 -30.41 -27.41 -6.78
N GLN A 608 -31.28 -28.09 -6.03
CA GLN A 608 -32.30 -29.01 -6.59
C GLN A 608 -33.52 -28.26 -7.13
N ASP A 609 -33.71 -27.00 -6.72
CA ASP A 609 -34.90 -26.22 -7.05
C ASP A 609 -34.73 -25.43 -8.36
N ILE A 610 -35.16 -26.05 -9.46
CA ILE A 610 -35.29 -25.41 -10.78
C ILE A 610 -36.50 -24.46 -10.74
N TYR A 611 -36.31 -23.20 -10.36
CA TYR A 611 -37.30 -22.16 -10.61
C TYR A 611 -37.04 -21.48 -11.97
N ASN A 612 -38.02 -21.55 -12.87
CA ASN A 612 -38.01 -20.93 -14.22
C ASN A 612 -36.91 -21.40 -15.19
N GLY A 613 -36.44 -22.66 -15.09
CA GLY A 613 -35.48 -23.22 -16.05
C GLY A 613 -34.06 -22.64 -15.96
N VAL A 614 -33.78 -21.78 -14.98
CA VAL A 614 -32.44 -21.27 -14.68
C VAL A 614 -31.96 -21.88 -13.38
N GLN A 615 -31.11 -22.91 -13.47
CA GLN A 615 -30.46 -23.49 -12.30
C GLN A 615 -29.47 -22.45 -11.74
N ARG A 616 -29.75 -21.95 -10.53
CA ARG A 616 -28.82 -21.05 -9.83
C ARG A 616 -27.87 -21.89 -9.00
N VAL A 617 -26.62 -22.01 -9.45
CA VAL A 617 -25.55 -22.59 -8.61
C VAL A 617 -25.20 -21.55 -7.54
N ARG A 618 -25.54 -21.83 -6.29
CA ARG A 618 -25.12 -21.02 -5.13
C ARG A 618 -24.02 -21.73 -4.37
N GLY A 619 -23.10 -21.00 -3.79
CA GLY A 619 -21.99 -21.54 -3.03
C GLY A 619 -21.59 -20.65 -1.87
N HIS A 620 -20.46 -20.96 -1.25
CA HIS A 620 -19.77 -20.05 -0.34
C HIS A 620 -18.27 -20.00 -0.63
N ASN A 621 -17.68 -18.85 -0.33
CA ASN A 621 -16.24 -18.64 -0.29
C ASN A 621 -15.82 -18.59 1.19
N GLY A 622 -14.85 -19.42 1.57
CA GLY A 622 -14.51 -19.64 2.96
C GLY A 622 -13.01 -19.81 3.22
N LEU A 623 -12.65 -19.65 4.49
CA LEU A 623 -11.33 -19.96 5.04
C LEU A 623 -11.51 -21.04 6.11
N ALA A 624 -10.87 -22.19 5.91
CA ALA A 624 -10.80 -23.25 6.91
C ALA A 624 -9.43 -23.23 7.60
N ILE A 625 -9.42 -23.22 8.94
CA ILE A 625 -8.21 -23.19 9.75
C ILE A 625 -8.02 -24.56 10.40
N PHE A 626 -6.91 -25.22 10.09
CA PHE A 626 -6.51 -26.52 10.62
C PHE A 626 -5.35 -26.34 11.60
N GLY A 627 -5.38 -27.10 12.69
CA GLY A 627 -4.30 -27.14 13.67
C GLY A 627 -4.02 -28.54 14.17
N PRO A 628 -2.90 -28.74 14.87
CA PRO A 628 -2.52 -30.03 15.43
C PRO A 628 -3.49 -30.45 16.55
N GLY A 629 -4.19 -31.56 16.35
CA GLY A 629 -5.06 -32.20 17.33
C GLY A 629 -6.40 -31.50 17.56
N VAL A 630 -6.79 -30.57 16.68
CA VAL A 630 -8.01 -29.77 16.84
C VAL A 630 -8.92 -29.88 15.62
N GLN A 631 -10.23 -29.72 15.83
CA GLN A 631 -11.19 -29.68 14.73
C GLN A 631 -11.02 -28.39 13.92
N PRO A 632 -11.18 -28.47 12.58
CA PRO A 632 -11.04 -27.29 11.73
C PRO A 632 -12.16 -26.29 11.99
N VAL A 633 -11.78 -25.01 12.08
CA VAL A 633 -12.72 -23.90 12.22
C VAL A 633 -12.89 -23.22 10.86
N VAL A 634 -14.13 -22.97 10.47
CA VAL A 634 -14.46 -22.38 9.17
C VAL A 634 -15.03 -20.98 9.35
N TYR A 635 -14.48 -20.04 8.60
CA TYR A 635 -15.01 -18.70 8.41
C TYR A 635 -15.53 -18.55 6.98
N ILE A 636 -16.72 -17.98 6.80
CA ILE A 636 -17.32 -17.71 5.49
C ILE A 636 -17.32 -16.21 5.24
N LYS A 637 -16.94 -15.81 4.02
CA LYS A 637 -16.80 -14.40 3.61
C LYS A 637 -18.08 -13.61 3.87
N GLN A 638 -17.93 -12.41 4.44
CA GLN A 638 -19.06 -11.53 4.79
C GLN A 638 -19.35 -10.50 3.71
N LYS A 639 -18.30 -9.93 3.10
CA LYS A 639 -18.42 -8.97 2.00
C LYS A 639 -18.07 -9.62 0.67
N LEU A 640 -19.10 -9.90 -0.13
CA LEU A 640 -18.94 -10.42 -1.48
C LEU A 640 -18.62 -9.30 -2.48
N VAL A 641 -17.76 -9.60 -3.46
CA VAL A 641 -17.49 -8.72 -4.59
C VAL A 641 -18.76 -8.52 -5.41
N PRO A 642 -19.24 -7.27 -5.59
CA PRO A 642 -20.45 -7.01 -6.37
C PRO A 642 -20.29 -7.44 -7.82
N LEU A 643 -21.38 -7.96 -8.39
CA LEU A 643 -21.48 -8.38 -9.79
C LEU A 643 -20.62 -9.58 -10.21
N VAL A 644 -19.67 -10.01 -9.38
CA VAL A 644 -18.80 -11.17 -9.62
C VAL A 644 -19.18 -12.30 -8.66
N GLU A 645 -19.05 -12.06 -7.36
CA GLU A 645 -19.32 -13.08 -6.34
C GLU A 645 -20.79 -13.09 -5.92
N SER A 646 -21.46 -11.93 -5.92
CA SER A 646 -22.83 -11.76 -5.40
C SER A 646 -23.89 -12.60 -6.14
N PHE A 647 -23.58 -13.11 -7.33
CA PHE A 647 -24.47 -13.98 -8.11
C PHE A 647 -24.21 -15.47 -7.88
N SER A 648 -23.00 -15.85 -7.47
CA SER A 648 -22.54 -17.25 -7.35
C SER A 648 -22.39 -17.69 -5.90
N TYR A 649 -22.21 -16.75 -4.96
CA TYR A 649 -21.95 -17.03 -3.56
C TYR A 649 -22.94 -16.34 -2.63
N GLU A 650 -23.19 -16.97 -1.49
CA GLU A 650 -23.97 -16.42 -0.39
C GLU A 650 -23.06 -15.89 0.70
N LYS A 651 -23.41 -14.71 1.23
CA LYS A 651 -22.65 -14.04 2.31
C LYS A 651 -22.96 -14.63 3.67
N SER A 652 -21.97 -14.63 4.56
CA SER A 652 -22.17 -14.96 5.97
C SER A 652 -22.64 -13.76 6.78
N ILE A 653 -23.42 -14.03 7.83
CA ILE A 653 -23.73 -13.08 8.92
C ILE A 653 -22.99 -13.41 10.22
N VAL A 654 -22.29 -14.56 10.27
CA VAL A 654 -21.58 -15.03 11.45
C VAL A 654 -20.27 -14.24 11.58
N PRO A 655 -19.99 -13.62 12.74
CA PRO A 655 -18.75 -12.87 12.95
C PRO A 655 -17.51 -13.78 12.88
N PRO A 656 -16.33 -13.21 12.55
CA PRO A 656 -15.11 -13.99 12.47
C PRO A 656 -14.75 -14.63 13.82
N PRO A 657 -14.35 -15.91 13.83
CA PRO A 657 -14.00 -16.61 15.06
C PRO A 657 -12.66 -16.10 15.62
N ARG A 658 -12.58 -15.91 16.94
CA ARG A 658 -11.32 -15.80 17.70
C ARG A 658 -10.91 -17.16 18.20
N TYR A 659 -9.88 -17.71 17.58
CA TYR A 659 -9.45 -19.07 17.83
C TYR A 659 -8.11 -19.09 18.58
N PRO A 660 -7.98 -19.78 19.73
CA PRO A 660 -6.71 -19.89 20.45
C PRO A 660 -5.74 -20.81 19.71
N LEU A 661 -4.69 -20.24 19.13
CA LEU A 661 -3.56 -20.99 18.62
C LEU A 661 -2.56 -21.24 19.75
N GLN A 662 -2.34 -22.49 20.11
CA GLN A 662 -1.30 -22.87 21.08
C GLN A 662 0.01 -23.17 20.35
N LEU A 663 1.07 -22.45 20.71
CA LEU A 663 2.42 -22.74 20.24
C LEU A 663 3.15 -23.64 21.22
N ALA A 664 3.62 -24.78 20.71
CA ALA A 664 4.51 -25.66 21.46
C ALA A 664 5.89 -25.01 21.61
N ALA A 665 6.56 -25.29 22.74
CA ALA A 665 7.90 -24.80 23.00
C ALA A 665 8.90 -25.29 21.92
N PRO A 666 9.87 -24.44 21.51
CA PRO A 666 10.93 -24.87 20.60
C PRO A 666 11.80 -25.95 21.25
N LYS A 667 12.43 -26.81 20.43
CA LYS A 667 13.24 -27.95 20.93
C LYS A 667 14.45 -27.53 21.78
N LYS A 668 14.97 -26.32 21.58
CA LYS A 668 16.10 -25.73 22.33
C LYS A 668 15.60 -24.51 23.11
N HIS A 669 14.71 -24.75 24.06
CA HIS A 669 14.07 -23.69 24.83
C HIS A 669 14.95 -23.24 26.02
N PRO A 670 15.30 -21.94 26.16
CA PRO A 670 16.02 -21.45 27.34
C PRO A 670 15.27 -21.72 28.65
N GLN A 671 16.01 -22.12 29.69
CA GLN A 671 15.44 -22.32 31.03
C GLN A 671 14.98 -20.98 31.62
N GLY A 672 13.70 -20.88 32.02
CA GLY A 672 13.13 -19.71 32.72
C GLY A 672 12.00 -18.96 31.99
N GLU A 673 11.73 -19.27 30.73
CA GLU A 673 10.66 -18.65 29.95
C GLU A 673 9.32 -19.42 30.04
N ILE A 674 8.21 -18.68 30.09
CA ILE A 674 6.84 -19.20 30.25
C ILE A 674 6.31 -19.76 28.91
N TRP A 675 5.91 -21.03 28.90
CA TRP A 675 5.29 -21.74 27.76
C TRP A 675 4.19 -22.69 28.26
N PRO A 676 3.19 -23.08 27.42
CA PRO A 676 2.98 -22.72 26.01
C PRO A 676 2.47 -21.30 25.81
N ARG A 677 2.80 -20.69 24.65
CA ARG A 677 2.31 -19.35 24.30
C ARG A 677 1.06 -19.45 23.45
N THR A 678 -0.01 -18.80 23.89
CA THR A 678 -1.31 -18.81 23.18
C THR A 678 -1.49 -17.51 22.42
N ILE A 679 -1.87 -17.62 21.15
CA ILE A 679 -2.07 -16.49 20.23
C ILE A 679 -3.50 -16.53 19.70
N PRO A 680 -4.33 -15.51 19.92
CA PRO A 680 -5.67 -15.44 19.34
C PRO A 680 -5.61 -15.15 17.83
N LEU A 681 -6.07 -16.11 17.02
CA LEU A 681 -6.26 -15.96 15.57
C LEU A 681 -7.64 -15.44 15.22
N SER A 682 -7.74 -14.65 14.16
CA SER A 682 -9.00 -14.26 13.53
C SER A 682 -8.91 -14.43 12.00
N ALA A 683 -10.04 -14.26 11.32
CA ALA A 683 -10.14 -14.40 9.87
C ALA A 683 -10.74 -13.14 9.24
N ALA A 684 -10.32 -12.84 8.01
CA ALA A 684 -10.96 -11.90 7.09
C ALA A 684 -10.66 -12.38 5.67
N ILE A 685 -11.56 -12.25 4.70
CA ILE A 685 -11.28 -12.71 3.33
C ILE A 685 -11.37 -11.53 2.37
N CYS A 686 -10.26 -11.23 1.69
CA CYS A 686 -10.19 -10.29 0.58
C CYS A 686 -10.96 -8.98 0.82
N LEU A 687 -12.12 -8.80 0.19
CA LEU A 687 -12.94 -7.60 0.28
C LEU A 687 -13.45 -7.26 1.70
N ASP A 688 -13.42 -8.21 2.65
CA ASP A 688 -13.77 -7.95 4.05
C ASP A 688 -12.96 -6.78 4.64
N VAL A 689 -11.70 -6.57 4.23
CA VAL A 689 -10.83 -5.50 4.74
C VAL A 689 -11.17 -4.11 4.17
N SER A 690 -12.05 -4.02 3.17
CA SER A 690 -12.47 -2.74 2.59
C SER A 690 -13.37 -1.91 3.51
N ALA A 691 -13.84 -2.49 4.61
CA ALA A 691 -14.67 -1.86 5.63
C ALA A 691 -14.14 -2.20 7.04
N PRO A 692 -14.63 -1.52 8.09
CA PRO A 692 -14.28 -1.88 9.46
C PRO A 692 -14.54 -3.37 9.70
N LEU A 693 -13.51 -4.10 10.17
CA LEU A 693 -13.62 -5.52 10.44
C LEU A 693 -14.65 -5.77 11.54
N ALA A 694 -15.48 -6.79 11.36
CA ALA A 694 -16.42 -7.22 12.38
C ALA A 694 -15.67 -7.65 13.65
N ALA A 695 -16.23 -7.31 14.82
CA ALA A 695 -15.67 -7.74 16.09
C ALA A 695 -15.66 -9.28 16.15
N SER A 696 -14.48 -9.84 16.37
CA SER A 696 -14.30 -11.29 16.37
C SER A 696 -14.75 -11.91 17.69
N VAL A 697 -15.30 -13.13 17.64
CA VAL A 697 -15.99 -13.77 18.78
C VAL A 697 -15.23 -15.00 19.26
N PRO A 698 -14.96 -15.16 20.57
CA PRO A 698 -14.15 -16.27 21.08
C PRO A 698 -14.83 -17.60 20.82
N VAL A 699 -14.06 -18.53 20.26
CA VAL A 699 -14.48 -19.92 20.11
C VAL A 699 -14.44 -20.60 21.47
N ASN A 700 -15.47 -21.38 21.80
CA ASN A 700 -15.59 -22.15 23.04
C ASN A 700 -15.49 -21.32 24.34
N LYS A 701 -15.96 -20.06 24.34
CA LYS A 701 -15.97 -19.15 25.51
C LYS A 701 -14.59 -18.97 26.16
N THR A 702 -13.54 -18.99 25.36
CA THR A 702 -12.17 -18.72 25.84
C THR A 702 -12.00 -17.23 26.15
N GLU A 703 -11.40 -16.92 27.31
CA GLU A 703 -11.10 -15.53 27.73
C GLU A 703 -9.81 -15.02 27.07
N LEU A 704 -9.82 -14.92 25.73
CA LEU A 704 -8.72 -14.33 24.98
C LEU A 704 -8.94 -12.82 24.81
N GLY A 705 -7.84 -12.05 24.82
CA GLY A 705 -7.83 -10.65 24.41
C GLY A 705 -8.20 -10.43 22.94
N ARG A 706 -7.92 -9.22 22.44
CA ARG A 706 -8.09 -8.87 21.01
C ARG A 706 -7.32 -9.84 20.09
N PRO A 707 -7.70 -9.97 18.80
CA PRO A 707 -6.94 -10.82 17.87
C PRO A 707 -5.48 -10.36 17.77
N ALA A 708 -4.56 -11.32 17.79
CA ALA A 708 -3.14 -11.08 17.65
C ALA A 708 -2.72 -11.13 16.18
N LEU A 709 -3.26 -12.11 15.46
CA LEU A 709 -3.00 -12.30 14.03
C LEU A 709 -4.31 -12.59 13.29
N ILE A 710 -4.53 -11.87 12.19
CA ILE A 710 -5.64 -12.07 11.27
C ILE A 710 -5.12 -12.81 10.04
N LEU A 711 -5.70 -13.96 9.72
CA LEU A 711 -5.41 -14.70 8.49
C LEU A 711 -6.30 -14.15 7.37
N ALA A 712 -5.68 -13.59 6.34
CA ALA A 712 -6.35 -12.89 5.26
C ALA A 712 -5.97 -13.44 3.87
N PRO A 713 -6.63 -14.53 3.42
CA PRO A 713 -6.51 -14.96 2.04
C PRO A 713 -7.17 -13.93 1.12
N ALA A 714 -6.54 -13.67 -0.02
CA ALA A 714 -7.04 -12.76 -1.03
C ALA A 714 -6.75 -13.25 -2.44
N ARG A 715 -7.49 -12.71 -3.41
CA ARG A 715 -7.25 -12.88 -4.83
C ARG A 715 -7.65 -11.61 -5.58
N THR A 716 -6.68 -10.75 -5.86
CA THR A 716 -6.89 -9.52 -6.62
C THR A 716 -6.66 -9.73 -8.13
N TRP A 717 -7.11 -8.78 -8.95
CA TRP A 717 -7.04 -8.89 -10.43
C TRP A 717 -6.04 -7.91 -11.07
N HIS A 718 -5.37 -7.08 -10.25
CA HIS A 718 -4.45 -6.06 -10.73
C HIS A 718 -3.47 -5.66 -9.63
N PRO A 719 -2.17 -5.44 -9.92
CA PRO A 719 -1.17 -5.08 -8.90
C PRO A 719 -1.54 -3.88 -8.04
N GLU A 720 -2.05 -2.80 -8.65
CA GLU A 720 -2.47 -1.61 -7.89
C GLU A 720 -3.67 -1.87 -6.97
N ILE A 721 -4.56 -2.81 -7.32
CA ILE A 721 -5.65 -3.25 -6.44
C ILE A 721 -5.05 -4.09 -5.31
N GLY A 722 -4.14 -5.01 -5.60
CA GLY A 722 -3.38 -5.78 -4.60
C GLY A 722 -2.70 -4.90 -3.55
N LYS A 723 -1.93 -3.89 -3.99
CA LYS A 723 -1.28 -2.91 -3.10
C LYS A 723 -2.28 -2.14 -2.25
N THR A 724 -3.39 -1.71 -2.85
CA THR A 724 -4.45 -0.95 -2.16
C THR A 724 -5.15 -1.80 -1.10
N MET A 725 -5.52 -3.03 -1.46
CA MET A 725 -6.16 -3.98 -0.56
C MET A 725 -5.23 -4.38 0.59
N PHE A 726 -3.94 -4.58 0.32
CA PHE A 726 -2.93 -4.81 1.34
C PHE A 726 -2.79 -3.63 2.31
N GLN A 727 -2.80 -2.38 1.80
CA GLN A 727 -2.81 -1.20 2.67
C GLN A 727 -4.06 -1.13 3.55
N TYR A 728 -5.24 -1.39 3.00
CA TYR A 728 -6.46 -1.48 3.79
C TYR A 728 -6.36 -2.57 4.85
N ALA A 729 -5.91 -3.76 4.47
CA ALA A 729 -5.68 -4.87 5.40
C ALA A 729 -4.78 -4.44 6.57
N SER A 730 -3.66 -3.78 6.27
CA SER A 730 -2.72 -3.28 7.27
C SER A 730 -3.34 -2.21 8.19
N MET A 731 -4.10 -1.26 7.63
CA MET A 731 -4.80 -0.24 8.42
C MET A 731 -5.88 -0.87 9.31
N ARG A 732 -6.67 -1.82 8.80
CA ARG A 732 -7.71 -2.53 9.57
C ARG A 732 -7.15 -3.40 10.67
N ALA A 733 -5.99 -4.02 10.44
CA ALA A 733 -5.27 -4.74 11.48
C ALA A 733 -4.79 -3.77 12.57
N THR A 734 -4.21 -2.63 12.20
CA THR A 734 -3.76 -1.58 13.15
C THR A 734 -4.91 -1.01 13.97
N GLU A 735 -6.06 -0.78 13.35
CA GLU A 735 -7.30 -0.38 14.01
C GLU A 735 -7.75 -1.38 15.07
N GLN A 736 -7.62 -2.68 14.82
CA GLN A 736 -7.89 -3.73 15.81
C GLN A 736 -6.74 -3.90 16.81
N GLY A 737 -5.58 -3.31 16.53
CA GLY A 737 -4.33 -3.53 17.22
C GLY A 737 -3.86 -4.99 17.10
N ALA A 738 -3.97 -5.52 15.90
CA ALA A 738 -3.56 -6.84 15.49
C ALA A 738 -2.52 -6.76 14.36
N SER A 739 -1.90 -7.89 14.05
CA SER A 739 -1.16 -8.10 12.81
C SER A 739 -2.05 -8.83 11.81
N ILE A 740 -1.75 -8.72 10.52
CA ILE A 740 -2.48 -9.43 9.45
C ILE A 740 -1.50 -10.13 8.52
N LEU A 741 -1.73 -11.42 8.27
CA LEU A 741 -1.04 -12.19 7.24
C LEU A 741 -1.92 -12.15 5.99
N TRP A 742 -1.49 -11.40 4.99
CA TRP A 742 -2.21 -11.20 3.75
C TRP A 742 -1.57 -12.02 2.63
N CYS A 743 -2.31 -12.99 2.09
CA CYS A 743 -1.83 -13.88 1.03
C CYS A 743 -2.71 -13.72 -0.22
N ASP A 744 -2.21 -12.96 -1.18
CA ASP A 744 -2.89 -12.63 -2.43
C ASP A 744 -2.42 -13.56 -3.55
N GLY A 745 -3.31 -14.45 -3.99
CA GLY A 745 -3.09 -15.36 -5.12
C GLY A 745 -3.54 -14.80 -6.46
N GLY A 746 -3.81 -13.49 -6.52
CA GLY A 746 -4.17 -12.77 -7.72
C GLY A 746 -3.03 -12.59 -8.72
N GLU A 747 -3.38 -12.32 -9.98
CA GLU A 747 -2.39 -11.94 -10.98
C GLU A 747 -1.78 -10.58 -10.62
N GLY A 748 -0.46 -10.56 -10.39
CA GLY A 748 0.19 -9.36 -9.86
C GLY A 748 -0.12 -9.07 -8.38
N GLY A 749 -0.68 -10.05 -7.64
CA GLY A 749 -1.10 -9.91 -6.25
C GLY A 749 0.04 -9.53 -5.30
N VAL A 750 -0.31 -8.93 -4.17
CA VAL A 750 0.66 -8.52 -3.15
C VAL A 750 0.45 -9.36 -1.91
N SER A 751 1.48 -10.09 -1.46
CA SER A 751 1.45 -10.85 -0.21
C SER A 751 2.43 -10.29 0.79
N GLY A 752 2.07 -10.30 2.06
CA GLY A 752 2.87 -9.65 3.10
C GLY A 752 2.26 -9.73 4.48
N ILE A 753 2.93 -9.08 5.43
CA ILE A 753 2.44 -8.88 6.79
C ILE A 753 2.15 -7.39 6.99
N GLY A 754 0.97 -7.10 7.51
CA GLY A 754 0.51 -5.75 7.84
C GLY A 754 0.17 -5.60 9.33
N GLY A 755 -0.27 -4.40 9.72
CA GLY A 755 -0.66 -4.12 11.10
C GLY A 755 0.54 -3.91 12.02
N LEU A 756 0.42 -4.33 13.28
CA LEU A 756 1.45 -4.13 14.31
C LEU A 756 2.82 -4.73 13.94
N ALA A 757 2.84 -5.91 13.32
CA ALA A 757 4.09 -6.57 12.93
C ALA A 757 4.83 -5.90 11.76
N ALA A 758 4.20 -4.93 11.08
CA ALA A 758 4.83 -4.15 10.00
C ALA A 758 4.58 -2.63 10.15
N GLN A 759 4.30 -2.18 11.37
CA GLN A 759 3.92 -0.80 11.63
C GLN A 759 5.06 0.15 11.24
N GLY A 760 4.71 1.25 10.55
CA GLY A 760 5.62 2.35 10.12
C GLY A 760 6.71 1.98 9.13
N LEU A 761 6.70 0.74 8.61
CA LEU A 761 7.48 0.34 7.45
C LEU A 761 6.82 0.73 6.10
N GLY A 762 5.69 1.42 6.16
CA GLY A 762 4.87 1.78 5.00
C GLY A 762 4.48 0.55 4.16
N LEU A 763 4.29 0.77 2.86
CA LEU A 763 4.11 -0.32 1.89
C LEU A 763 5.39 -1.12 1.61
N VAL A 764 6.55 -0.60 1.97
CA VAL A 764 7.84 -1.14 1.50
C VAL A 764 8.37 -2.24 2.41
N GLY A 765 8.18 -2.16 3.73
CA GLY A 765 8.74 -3.18 4.64
C GLY A 765 7.78 -4.27 5.11
N GLY A 766 6.48 -4.20 4.78
CA GLY A 766 5.51 -5.27 5.08
C GLY A 766 5.27 -6.26 3.95
N VAL A 767 5.67 -5.94 2.72
CA VAL A 767 5.44 -6.78 1.55
C VAL A 767 6.52 -7.84 1.45
N GLY A 768 6.11 -9.11 1.59
CA GLY A 768 7.01 -10.26 1.46
C GLY A 768 7.11 -10.77 0.02
N GLN A 769 6.10 -10.50 -0.82
CA GLN A 769 6.06 -10.94 -2.21
C GLN A 769 5.13 -10.05 -3.05
N VAL A 770 5.51 -9.78 -4.30
CA VAL A 770 4.65 -9.17 -5.32
C VAL A 770 4.61 -10.06 -6.56
N GLY A 771 3.44 -10.21 -7.16
CA GLY A 771 3.23 -11.02 -8.36
C GLY A 771 3.18 -12.53 -8.10
N THR A 772 3.20 -13.29 -9.20
CA THR A 772 3.10 -14.76 -9.21
C THR A 772 4.39 -15.46 -8.75
N GLY A 773 5.11 -14.87 -7.79
CA GLY A 773 6.29 -15.45 -7.16
C GLY A 773 5.99 -16.77 -6.43
N ARG A 774 7.05 -17.50 -6.07
CA ARG A 774 6.96 -18.72 -5.24
C ARG A 774 6.57 -18.37 -3.80
N SER A 775 6.08 -19.35 -3.05
CA SER A 775 5.81 -19.21 -1.60
C SER A 775 6.95 -18.52 -0.85
N TRP A 776 6.56 -17.71 0.14
CA TRP A 776 7.49 -16.97 0.97
C TRP A 776 7.25 -17.24 2.45
N LEU A 777 8.26 -16.96 3.28
CA LEU A 777 8.28 -17.22 4.70
C LEU A 777 8.90 -16.02 5.41
N GLN A 778 8.27 -15.54 6.47
CA GLN A 778 8.83 -14.49 7.33
C GLN A 778 8.52 -14.78 8.80
N THR A 779 9.49 -14.47 9.64
CA THR A 779 9.33 -14.51 11.09
C THR A 779 8.94 -13.14 11.60
N ILE A 780 7.91 -13.10 12.46
CA ILE A 780 7.44 -11.89 13.13
C ILE A 780 7.43 -12.07 14.64
N GLY A 781 7.67 -10.97 15.36
CA GLY A 781 7.40 -10.89 16.78
C GLY A 781 5.92 -10.56 16.99
N ILE A 782 5.26 -11.29 17.89
CA ILE A 782 3.91 -10.97 18.34
C ILE A 782 3.98 -10.69 19.85
N PRO A 783 3.43 -9.57 20.36
CA PRO A 783 3.35 -9.30 21.80
C PRO A 783 2.85 -10.49 22.63
N PHE A 784 3.33 -10.65 23.85
CA PHE A 784 2.88 -11.71 24.76
C PHE A 784 2.98 -11.21 26.21
N PRO A 785 2.06 -11.56 27.12
CA PRO A 785 0.86 -12.43 26.97
C PRO A 785 -0.28 -11.80 26.15
N TYR A 786 -1.41 -12.50 25.94
CA TYR A 786 -2.61 -11.97 25.25
C TYR A 786 -3.87 -12.10 26.10
N ASP A 787 -3.73 -11.73 27.37
CA ASP A 787 -4.82 -11.83 28.33
C ASP A 787 -5.83 -10.70 28.10
N ALA A 788 -7.10 -10.98 28.39
CA ALA A 788 -8.19 -10.04 28.15
C ALA A 788 -8.09 -8.76 29.00
N GLU A 789 -7.39 -8.83 30.14
CA GLU A 789 -7.13 -7.70 31.03
C GLU A 789 -6.04 -6.78 30.48
N ASP A 790 -4.94 -7.35 29.97
CA ASP A 790 -3.77 -6.60 29.49
C ASP A 790 -3.93 -6.13 28.04
N PHE A 791 -4.56 -6.93 27.16
CA PHE A 791 -4.71 -6.65 25.74
C PHE A 791 -6.17 -6.35 25.36
N ALA A 792 -6.69 -5.30 26.00
CA ALA A 792 -7.99 -4.74 25.66
C ALA A 792 -8.06 -4.32 24.17
N PRO A 793 -9.24 -4.41 23.53
CA PRO A 793 -9.45 -3.83 22.21
C PRO A 793 -9.03 -2.35 22.21
N THR A 794 -8.47 -1.90 21.09
CA THR A 794 -8.19 -0.47 20.91
C THR A 794 -9.48 0.35 21.04
N TRP A 795 -9.35 1.67 21.21
CA TRP A 795 -10.52 2.53 21.30
C TRP A 795 -11.40 2.42 20.05
N TYR A 796 -10.79 2.44 18.86
CA TYR A 796 -11.54 2.27 17.62
C TYR A 796 -12.15 0.88 17.50
N ALA A 797 -11.46 -0.19 17.87
CA ALA A 797 -12.02 -1.55 17.86
C ALA A 797 -13.28 -1.67 18.74
N ARG A 798 -13.32 -0.94 19.86
CA ARG A 798 -14.46 -0.97 20.80
C ARG A 798 -15.65 -0.15 20.32
N TRP A 799 -15.43 1.01 19.71
CA TRP A 799 -16.50 1.98 19.44
C TRP A 799 -16.75 2.28 17.96
N GLY A 800 -15.84 1.87 17.08
CA GLY A 800 -15.88 2.12 15.64
C GLY A 800 -15.98 3.59 15.26
N ASP A 801 -16.45 3.82 14.04
CA ASP A 801 -16.56 5.15 13.41
C ASP A 801 -17.39 6.16 14.23
N LEU A 802 -18.40 5.69 14.96
CA LEU A 802 -19.31 6.55 15.73
C LEU A 802 -18.57 7.38 16.80
N SER A 803 -17.51 6.82 17.39
CA SER A 803 -16.73 7.52 18.42
C SER A 803 -16.05 8.78 17.90
N THR A 804 -15.43 8.70 16.73
CA THR A 804 -14.78 9.83 16.07
C THR A 804 -15.82 10.90 15.70
N ILE A 805 -16.98 10.49 15.19
CA ILE A 805 -18.06 11.42 14.82
C ILE A 805 -18.65 12.12 16.05
N ILE A 806 -18.91 11.38 17.14
CA ILE A 806 -19.41 11.95 18.40
C ILE A 806 -18.41 12.95 18.98
N LEU A 807 -17.12 12.60 18.99
CA LEU A 807 -16.09 13.50 19.48
C LEU A 807 -15.98 14.76 18.61
N ALA A 808 -16.05 14.63 17.28
CA ALA A 808 -16.07 15.76 16.37
C ALA A 808 -17.31 16.65 16.58
N LEU A 809 -18.48 16.06 16.84
CA LEU A 809 -19.70 16.79 17.22
C LEU A 809 -19.55 17.49 18.58
N ALA A 810 -18.89 16.87 19.55
CA ALA A 810 -18.61 17.46 20.85
C ALA A 810 -17.69 18.68 20.72
N PHE A 811 -16.64 18.62 19.87
CA PHE A 811 -15.79 19.76 19.57
C PHE A 811 -16.52 20.88 18.83
N LEU A 812 -17.52 20.55 17.99
CA LEU A 812 -18.44 21.55 17.42
C LEU A 812 -19.37 22.18 18.49
N GLY A 813 -19.57 21.49 19.62
CA GLY A 813 -20.52 21.79 20.69
C GLY A 813 -20.00 22.60 21.89
N ILE A 814 -18.72 22.97 21.95
CA ILE A 814 -18.25 24.04 22.86
C ILE A 814 -18.57 25.41 22.20
N GLY A 815 -19.88 25.70 22.08
CA GLY A 815 -20.52 26.97 21.69
C GLY A 815 -20.31 27.48 20.25
N PRO A 816 -21.28 28.15 19.59
CA PRO A 816 -22.74 28.04 19.53
C PRO A 816 -23.17 27.57 18.12
N ALA A 817 -23.44 26.28 17.92
CA ALA A 817 -23.98 25.72 16.66
C ALA A 817 -25.41 25.16 16.78
N ALA A 818 -26.06 25.36 17.92
CA ALA A 818 -27.46 25.00 18.15
C ALA A 818 -28.43 25.49 17.04
N PRO A 819 -28.30 26.70 16.46
CA PRO A 819 -29.19 27.12 15.38
C PRO A 819 -28.85 26.51 14.00
N ALA A 820 -27.62 26.03 13.76
CA ALA A 820 -27.23 25.43 12.48
C ALA A 820 -27.74 23.99 12.34
N ILE A 821 -27.74 23.23 13.44
CA ILE A 821 -28.30 21.87 13.49
C ILE A 821 -29.83 21.92 13.36
N GLY A 822 -30.47 22.97 13.88
CA GLY A 822 -31.91 23.22 13.71
C GLY A 822 -32.36 23.47 12.26
N LEU A 823 -31.48 23.87 11.36
CA LEU A 823 -31.80 24.12 9.94
C LEU A 823 -31.76 22.84 9.08
N VAL A 824 -30.89 21.88 9.42
CA VAL A 824 -30.80 20.58 8.73
C VAL A 824 -31.90 19.61 9.21
N GLY A 825 -32.42 19.78 10.44
CA GLY A 825 -33.54 18.99 10.96
C GLY A 825 -34.90 19.29 10.30
N ARG A 826 -35.08 20.47 9.69
CA ARG A 826 -36.35 20.87 9.07
C ARG A 826 -36.72 20.06 7.82
N PRO A 827 -35.83 19.81 6.84
CA PRO A 827 -36.14 18.95 5.71
C PRO A 827 -36.35 17.48 6.11
N VAL A 828 -35.62 16.98 7.12
CA VAL A 828 -35.79 15.60 7.62
C VAL A 828 -37.14 15.43 8.32
N SER A 829 -37.56 16.39 9.17
CA SER A 829 -38.90 16.35 9.78
C SER A 829 -40.03 16.54 8.76
N TRP A 830 -39.77 17.28 7.66
CA TRP A 830 -40.74 17.47 6.58
C TRP A 830 -40.90 16.21 5.74
N ILE A 831 -39.81 15.51 5.40
CA ILE A 831 -39.83 14.20 4.72
C ILE A 831 -40.48 13.15 5.62
N TYR A 832 -40.13 13.10 6.91
CA TYR A 832 -40.73 12.17 7.87
C TYR A 832 -42.23 12.46 8.10
N GLY A 833 -42.61 13.75 8.11
CA GLY A 833 -44.00 14.18 8.18
C GLY A 833 -44.81 13.83 6.94
N ARG A 834 -44.20 13.88 5.74
CA ARG A 834 -44.82 13.48 4.47
C ARG A 834 -45.00 11.96 4.39
N TYR A 835 -43.97 11.20 4.76
CA TYR A 835 -44.01 9.73 4.80
C TYR A 835 -45.03 9.22 5.82
N ARG A 836 -45.17 9.91 6.97
CA ARG A 836 -46.20 9.59 7.96
C ARG A 836 -47.61 9.93 7.45
N ARG A 837 -47.81 11.04 6.74
CA ARG A 837 -49.13 11.39 6.16
C ARG A 837 -49.56 10.42 5.06
N GLU A 838 -48.64 9.97 4.21
CA GLU A 838 -48.93 8.96 3.19
C GLU A 838 -49.33 7.61 3.82
N ARG A 839 -48.65 7.17 4.88
CA ARG A 839 -49.04 5.98 5.65
C ARG A 839 -50.38 6.11 6.40
N THR A 840 -50.74 7.33 6.81
CA THR A 840 -52.01 7.57 7.52
C THR A 840 -53.18 7.64 6.54
N GLN A 841 -52.94 8.08 5.29
CA GLN A 841 -53.93 8.00 4.21
C GLN A 841 -54.14 6.55 3.73
N GLU A 842 -53.09 5.74 3.62
CA GLU A 842 -53.22 4.31 3.27
C GLU A 842 -53.91 3.48 4.36
N ASN A 843 -53.67 3.77 5.64
CA ASN A 843 -54.35 3.08 6.75
C ASN A 843 -55.76 3.63 7.04
N GLY A 844 -56.08 4.86 6.61
CA GLY A 844 -57.39 5.47 6.78
C GLY A 844 -58.46 4.97 5.79
N GLN A 845 -58.05 4.39 4.66
CA GLN A 845 -58.97 3.80 3.67
C GLN A 845 -59.20 2.28 3.82
N ARG A 846 -58.54 1.62 4.77
CA ARG A 846 -58.57 0.15 4.92
C ARG A 846 -59.35 -0.38 6.13
N ASN A 847 -59.96 0.50 6.94
CA ASN A 847 -60.57 0.14 8.23
C ASN A 847 -62.07 0.46 8.35
N GLU A 848 -62.84 0.35 7.27
CA GLU A 848 -64.30 0.16 7.37
C GLU A 848 -64.74 -1.00 6.47
N SER A 849 -65.38 -2.00 7.09
CA SER A 849 -66.08 -3.19 6.53
C SER A 849 -65.33 -4.53 6.59
N THR A 850 -65.46 -5.25 7.71
CA THR A 850 -66.09 -6.60 7.82
C THR A 850 -65.95 -7.16 9.24
N PRO A 851 -67.01 -7.74 9.85
CA PRO A 851 -66.95 -8.29 11.20
C PRO A 851 -66.40 -9.72 11.22
N LEU A 852 -65.74 -10.03 12.35
CA LEU A 852 -65.26 -11.34 12.79
C LEU A 852 -66.34 -12.44 12.70
N LEU A 853 -65.95 -13.60 12.18
CA LEU A 853 -66.54 -14.90 12.51
C LEU A 853 -65.42 -15.76 13.13
N ILE A 854 -65.70 -16.19 14.35
CA ILE A 854 -64.90 -17.09 15.18
C ILE A 854 -65.40 -18.54 14.94
N ASP A 855 -64.48 -19.50 15.12
CA ASP A 855 -64.61 -20.96 15.22
C ASP A 855 -64.66 -21.80 13.93
N ALA A 856 -63.51 -22.41 13.58
CA ALA A 856 -63.25 -23.86 13.60
C ALA A 856 -61.78 -24.17 13.27
#